data_AF-A0A431KHM7-F1
#
_entry.id   AF-A0A431KHM7-F1
#
_cell.length_a   1.000
_cell.length_b   1.000
_cell.length_c   1.000
_cell.angle_alpha   90.00
_cell.angle_beta   90.00
_cell.angle_gamma   90.00
#
_symmetry.space_group_name_H-M   'P 1'
#
loop_
_entity.id
_entity.type
_entity.pdbx_description
1 polymer ?
#
loop_
_entity_poly.entity_id
_entity_poly.type
_entity_poly.pdbx_seq_one_letter_code
_entity_poly.pdbx_strand_id
1 'polypeptide(L)'
;MRKIWMQGGAAAVLMSLAACGGGGGSGGQADTEATAQSHDTAQNYFPLKSDARWIYKLDDDSLVQIDALGLRQTADASSAQLSVTDAAGNLLDQTEAMATASGVSEYPSENGSAFEQAIGPVKLLTFPAEAGQSFTQLDRVFTDWDVDGDGTKDRIEMHSIVSVVGYENIDLPVGHLANVLHVRTDANSSWSYSSSNQTYLYRSVVDEWYAPNIGLVRRAETDYPDGITASPAKTRTLQAYRIGDMRSEQIAPTASPLLTSGAQRAVGADIAVTFNEPVDVATLNVGWHVVDATGGVLSGHVSMVGTTAHFIPDGGWHDGVYTATLTTAVTDLVGNPLQQEVTWTITLDGVSPSVISASPADRSSDVPVLSPILLQFSEPIDPASVNIGNLLVSDGSNNLAVTTEVSGSTLTIKPMTAWPRQKTIQISLGSVKDVVGNVMQTNYTMSFRSDPGEFSYPQDLAASLGTQAVSIIDLDGDGLGDFVFTTPVNPNGALATTYVRYGRADGTLEDPVQLVTGDTLRCMLDQLTVADLDGDGRKDVVVGGSWCGWHVLRQVASRVFVVAEQSNYLVTGPISAVDLDGDGLLELVGLATLNGDTQLFVWHQDGSNRFRFSPGRVNLSVSYGNKVRVADLDGDGRADLVISATGRVTEDIIVFRQQSDGSFIRNQILTTGEGQASDFAVGDIDGDGRPDIVVAAGGNSPVYLAIFHQQPDHSFGAPEHRSSYDIPAQIALSDLNGDGRLDIVVKHSGWGHVGTYLQQADGTLSAESLYVAGYGSSELAVGDLTGDSRPDIVLDGQLLRQRTPDSGTSTASRATGMARAARMVARQIGTTSQRMRTAQ
;
A
#
# COMPACT_ATOMS: atom_id res chain seq x y z
N MET A 1 -23.50 26.56 56.00
CA MET A 1 -22.38 27.26 56.67
C MET A 1 -21.04 26.90 56.02
N ARG A 2 -20.17 26.00 56.52
CA ARG A 2 -18.84 25.66 55.89
C ARG A 2 -18.86 25.09 54.45
N LYS A 3 -20.02 24.97 53.81
CA LYS A 3 -20.22 24.52 52.41
C LYS A 3 -20.79 25.59 51.47
N ILE A 4 -21.16 26.78 51.97
CA ILE A 4 -21.72 27.88 51.15
C ILE A 4 -20.60 28.69 50.46
N TRP A 5 -19.36 28.54 50.92
CA TRP A 5 -18.20 29.33 50.50
C TRP A 5 -17.21 28.60 49.58
N MET A 6 -17.55 27.43 49.01
CA MET A 6 -16.55 26.61 48.29
C MET A 6 -16.97 25.90 46.99
N GLN A 7 -18.24 25.51 46.78
CA GLN A 7 -18.67 24.85 45.53
C GLN A 7 -20.14 25.16 45.22
N GLY A 8 -20.41 25.66 44.00
CA GLY A 8 -21.72 26.15 43.54
C GLY A 8 -21.81 27.68 43.59
N GLY A 9 -22.26 28.29 42.49
CA GLY A 9 -22.32 29.75 42.32
C GLY A 9 -23.49 30.44 43.04
N ALA A 10 -23.64 31.74 42.77
CA ALA A 10 -24.74 32.62 43.20
C ALA A 10 -24.89 32.94 44.71
N ALA A 11 -23.89 32.66 45.56
CA ALA A 11 -23.96 32.97 47.01
C ALA A 11 -22.75 33.70 47.64
N ALA A 12 -21.70 33.99 46.86
CA ALA A 12 -20.47 34.64 47.34
C ALA A 12 -20.27 36.07 46.77
N VAL A 13 -21.37 36.73 46.39
CA VAL A 13 -21.39 37.97 45.58
C VAL A 13 -21.49 39.24 46.42
N LEU A 14 -22.02 39.14 47.66
CA LEU A 14 -22.67 40.24 48.39
C LEU A 14 -21.84 41.49 48.74
N MET A 15 -20.54 41.52 48.47
CA MET A 15 -19.69 42.70 48.69
C MET A 15 -18.61 42.93 47.61
N SER A 16 -18.62 42.15 46.52
CA SER A 16 -17.75 42.32 45.34
C SER A 16 -18.55 42.12 44.06
N LEU A 17 -19.52 43.01 43.85
CA LEU A 17 -20.22 43.28 42.59
C LEU A 17 -21.22 44.41 42.84
N ALA A 18 -20.74 45.66 42.77
CA ALA A 18 -21.59 46.82 42.52
C ALA A 18 -21.57 47.13 41.01
N ALA A 19 -22.03 46.14 40.24
CA ALA A 19 -22.35 46.23 38.81
C ALA A 19 -23.54 45.27 38.61
N CYS A 20 -24.76 45.83 38.66
CA CYS A 20 -26.05 45.13 38.68
C CYS A 20 -27.27 46.08 38.46
N GLY A 21 -27.21 47.08 37.55
CA GLY A 21 -28.40 47.73 36.92
C GLY A 21 -28.61 49.24 37.02
N GLY A 22 -29.09 49.92 35.93
CA GLY A 22 -29.93 51.17 35.78
C GLY A 22 -29.48 52.34 34.83
N GLY A 23 -30.33 52.86 33.91
CA GLY A 23 -29.99 53.36 32.53
C GLY A 23 -29.82 54.83 31.99
N GLY A 24 -28.96 54.93 30.95
CA GLY A 24 -28.72 55.82 29.77
C GLY A 24 -28.69 57.38 29.76
N GLY A 25 -28.03 58.00 28.74
CA GLY A 25 -27.64 59.45 28.65
C GLY A 25 -27.94 60.30 27.37
N SER A 26 -27.00 60.45 26.41
CA SER A 26 -27.02 61.41 25.26
C SER A 26 -26.65 62.88 25.59
N GLY A 27 -26.17 63.73 24.65
CA GLY A 27 -25.72 63.49 23.27
C GLY A 27 -25.53 64.80 22.44
N GLY A 28 -24.39 64.98 21.74
CA GLY A 28 -24.13 66.14 20.87
C GLY A 28 -22.69 66.25 20.35
N GLN A 29 -22.47 66.76 19.14
CA GLN A 29 -21.18 66.71 18.43
C GLN A 29 -20.25 67.91 18.70
N ALA A 30 -18.94 67.62 18.56
CA ALA A 30 -17.82 68.56 18.57
C ALA A 30 -17.87 69.63 17.47
N ASP A 31 -17.12 70.73 17.66
CA ASP A 31 -15.85 70.88 16.93
C ASP A 31 -14.85 71.81 17.64
N THR A 32 -13.57 71.78 17.23
CA THR A 32 -12.48 72.44 18.00
C THR A 32 -11.98 73.77 17.44
N GLU A 33 -11.64 74.71 18.33
CA GLU A 33 -10.47 75.57 18.14
C GLU A 33 -9.80 75.90 19.49
N ALA A 34 -8.52 76.25 19.48
CA ALA A 34 -7.66 76.16 20.66
C ALA A 34 -7.46 77.50 21.40
N THR A 35 -7.90 77.55 22.66
CA THR A 35 -7.27 78.36 23.74
C THR A 35 -7.88 77.97 25.09
N ALA A 36 -7.03 77.75 26.11
CA ALA A 36 -7.40 77.61 27.54
C ALA A 36 -8.77 76.92 27.82
N GLN A 37 -8.96 75.71 27.30
CA GLN A 37 -10.27 75.06 27.29
C GLN A 37 -10.68 74.58 28.69
N SER A 38 -11.80 75.12 29.19
CA SER A 38 -12.64 74.45 30.19
C SER A 38 -13.09 73.10 29.65
N HIS A 39 -12.92 72.02 30.42
CA HIS A 39 -13.39 70.70 30.02
C HIS A 39 -14.92 70.71 29.89
N ASP A 40 -15.40 70.33 28.70
CA ASP A 40 -16.82 70.37 28.34
C ASP A 40 -17.64 69.45 29.24
N THR A 41 -18.80 69.92 29.69
CA THR A 41 -19.58 69.34 30.80
C THR A 41 -20.46 68.15 30.39
N ALA A 42 -19.97 67.32 29.46
CA ALA A 42 -20.66 66.14 28.94
C ALA A 42 -19.67 65.08 28.37
N GLN A 43 -18.58 64.77 29.09
CA GLN A 43 -17.58 63.81 28.60
C GLN A 43 -18.15 62.38 28.48
N ASN A 44 -18.18 61.86 27.25
CA ASN A 44 -18.80 60.60 26.87
C ASN A 44 -17.97 59.36 27.26
N TYR A 45 -17.68 59.20 28.55
CA TYR A 45 -17.04 58.01 29.14
C TYR A 45 -17.99 56.82 29.34
N PHE A 46 -19.26 56.96 28.93
CA PHE A 46 -20.26 55.88 29.01
C PHE A 46 -21.21 55.92 27.79
N PRO A 47 -20.71 55.53 26.60
CA PRO A 47 -21.41 55.70 25.33
C PRO A 47 -22.49 54.62 25.13
N LEU A 48 -23.75 55.04 25.03
CA LEU A 48 -24.86 54.10 24.87
C LEU A 48 -25.56 54.28 23.54
N LYS A 49 -25.44 53.22 22.74
CA LYS A 49 -26.05 53.04 21.41
C LYS A 49 -26.74 51.68 21.39
N SER A 50 -27.74 51.52 20.53
CA SER A 50 -28.62 50.34 20.46
C SER A 50 -27.97 49.07 19.89
N ASP A 51 -26.70 49.14 19.53
CA ASP A 51 -25.86 48.03 19.06
C ASP A 51 -24.48 48.03 19.75
N ALA A 52 -24.37 48.71 20.90
CA ALA A 52 -23.11 48.75 21.64
C ALA A 52 -22.85 47.40 22.32
N ARG A 53 -21.72 46.77 21.99
CA ARG A 53 -21.24 45.49 22.49
C ARG A 53 -19.80 45.65 22.97
N TRP A 54 -19.50 45.08 24.13
CA TRP A 54 -18.16 44.97 24.71
C TRP A 54 -17.89 43.52 25.06
N ILE A 55 -16.71 43.01 24.71
CA ILE A 55 -16.29 41.65 25.09
C ILE A 55 -15.04 41.76 25.96
N TYR A 56 -15.16 41.30 27.20
CA TYR A 56 -14.10 41.31 28.19
C TYR A 56 -13.56 39.91 28.41
N LYS A 57 -12.27 39.83 28.72
CA LYS A 57 -11.61 38.63 29.21
C LYS A 57 -11.43 38.71 30.72
N LEU A 58 -11.74 37.61 31.41
CA LEU A 58 -11.55 37.42 32.86
C LEU A 58 -10.22 36.71 33.17
N ASP A 59 -9.86 36.60 34.46
CA ASP A 59 -8.59 36.01 34.91
C ASP A 59 -8.48 34.49 34.68
N ASP A 60 -9.60 33.80 34.45
CA ASP A 60 -9.67 32.36 34.12
C ASP A 60 -9.65 32.10 32.60
N ASP A 61 -9.18 33.08 31.84
CA ASP A 61 -9.18 33.17 30.38
C ASP A 61 -10.58 33.19 29.71
N SER A 62 -11.69 33.12 30.46
CA SER A 62 -13.03 33.14 29.89
C SER A 62 -13.42 34.50 29.29
N LEU A 63 -14.35 34.48 28.33
CA LEU A 63 -14.92 35.68 27.73
C LEU A 63 -16.34 35.93 28.23
N VAL A 64 -16.63 37.20 28.52
CA VAL A 64 -17.94 37.72 28.91
C VAL A 64 -18.31 38.88 27.98
N GLN A 65 -19.50 38.82 27.42
CA GLN A 65 -20.07 39.85 26.56
C GLN A 65 -21.00 40.75 27.37
N ILE A 66 -21.04 42.03 27.01
CA ILE A 66 -22.04 43.00 27.50
C ILE A 66 -22.65 43.68 26.26
N ASP A 67 -23.96 43.57 26.07
CA ASP A 67 -24.70 44.23 24.99
C ASP A 67 -25.66 45.30 25.57
N ALA A 68 -25.74 46.48 24.94
CA ALA A 68 -26.67 47.55 25.29
C ALA A 68 -27.98 47.47 24.49
N LEU A 69 -29.02 46.95 25.15
CA LEU A 69 -30.37 46.75 24.64
C LEU A 69 -31.30 47.91 25.05
N GLY A 70 -32.50 47.99 24.45
CA GLY A 70 -33.62 48.78 24.99
C GLY A 70 -33.47 50.32 25.08
N LEU A 71 -32.48 50.91 24.40
CA LEU A 71 -32.12 52.35 24.46
C LEU A 71 -33.33 53.32 24.31
N ARG A 72 -33.45 54.33 25.19
CA ARG A 72 -34.58 55.29 25.28
C ARG A 72 -34.16 56.78 25.35
N GLN A 73 -33.63 57.38 24.28
CA GLN A 73 -33.12 58.76 24.31
C GLN A 73 -34.16 59.85 24.68
N THR A 74 -33.74 60.79 25.53
CA THR A 74 -34.41 62.04 25.91
C THR A 74 -33.40 63.20 25.87
N ALA A 75 -33.81 64.43 26.19
CA ALA A 75 -32.94 65.60 26.11
C ALA A 75 -31.80 65.62 27.15
N ASP A 76 -32.01 65.02 28.32
CA ASP A 76 -31.09 65.11 29.48
C ASP A 76 -30.53 63.74 29.95
N ALA A 77 -31.13 62.65 29.47
CA ALA A 77 -30.87 61.25 29.82
C ALA A 77 -31.41 60.29 28.74
N SER A 78 -31.20 58.97 28.85
CA SER A 78 -31.74 57.94 27.92
C SER A 78 -32.56 56.75 28.52
N SER A 79 -33.05 55.63 29.14
CA SER A 79 -32.47 54.38 29.75
C SER A 79 -31.85 53.43 28.69
N ALA A 80 -30.98 52.48 29.07
CA ALA A 80 -30.35 51.49 28.15
C ALA A 80 -29.87 50.24 28.92
N GLN A 81 -30.49 49.08 28.66
CA GLN A 81 -30.36 47.82 29.41
C GLN A 81 -29.08 47.09 29.01
N LEU A 82 -28.14 46.84 29.93
CA LEU A 82 -26.95 46.05 29.60
C LEU A 82 -27.16 44.60 30.03
N SER A 83 -27.27 43.69 29.07
CA SER A 83 -27.24 42.25 29.34
C SER A 83 -25.82 41.75 29.36
N VAL A 84 -25.43 41.09 30.46
CA VAL A 84 -24.13 40.42 30.59
C VAL A 84 -24.34 38.94 30.26
N THR A 85 -23.59 38.39 29.30
CA THR A 85 -23.65 36.97 28.94
C THR A 85 -22.29 36.30 28.95
N ASP A 86 -22.27 34.98 29.16
CA ASP A 86 -21.07 34.18 28.89
C ASP A 86 -20.82 34.01 27.38
N ALA A 87 -19.68 33.38 27.03
CA ALA A 87 -19.30 33.07 25.65
C ALA A 87 -20.23 32.05 24.94
N ALA A 88 -21.18 31.43 25.65
CA ALA A 88 -22.22 30.57 25.08
C ALA A 88 -23.57 31.30 24.94
N GLY A 89 -23.63 32.59 25.30
CA GLY A 89 -24.85 33.41 25.24
C GLY A 89 -25.79 33.22 26.42
N ASN A 90 -25.40 32.50 27.48
CA ASN A 90 -26.22 32.39 28.69
C ASN A 90 -26.20 33.72 29.44
N LEU A 91 -27.39 34.18 29.84
CA LEU A 91 -27.55 35.41 30.60
C LEU A 91 -27.01 35.25 32.03
N LEU A 92 -25.99 36.04 32.37
CA LEU A 92 -25.36 36.07 33.69
C LEU A 92 -25.98 37.15 34.58
N ASP A 93 -26.27 38.32 34.01
CA ASP A 93 -26.86 39.47 34.70
C ASP A 93 -27.64 40.37 33.72
N GLN A 94 -28.61 41.12 34.22
CA GLN A 94 -29.29 42.18 33.49
C GLN A 94 -29.28 43.48 34.26
N THR A 95 -28.45 44.37 33.73
CA THR A 95 -28.29 45.73 34.19
C THR A 95 -28.96 46.71 33.23
N GLU A 96 -28.64 47.99 33.40
CA GLU A 96 -28.92 49.14 32.56
C GLU A 96 -27.80 50.15 33.02
N ALA A 97 -27.42 51.23 32.31
CA ALA A 97 -26.43 52.19 32.87
C ALA A 97 -26.62 53.67 32.48
N MET A 98 -26.99 54.57 33.38
CA MET A 98 -27.02 56.05 33.21
C MET A 98 -25.59 56.56 33.44
N ALA A 99 -24.92 57.54 32.84
CA ALA A 99 -25.11 58.51 31.75
C ALA A 99 -26.14 59.66 31.94
N THR A 100 -25.69 60.83 32.39
CA THR A 100 -26.32 62.17 32.23
C THR A 100 -25.20 63.21 32.09
N ALA A 101 -25.51 64.46 31.74
CA ALA A 101 -24.53 65.56 31.82
C ALA A 101 -23.89 65.72 33.23
N SER A 102 -24.56 65.27 34.30
CA SER A 102 -24.08 65.39 35.69
C SER A 102 -23.27 64.19 36.21
N GLY A 103 -23.11 63.14 35.39
CA GLY A 103 -22.47 61.89 35.80
C GLY A 103 -23.27 60.63 35.46
N VAL A 104 -22.79 59.50 35.97
CA VAL A 104 -23.22 58.13 35.65
C VAL A 104 -23.74 57.45 36.92
N SER A 105 -24.89 56.77 36.87
CA SER A 105 -25.56 56.05 37.98
C SER A 105 -26.15 54.72 37.52
N GLU A 106 -26.31 53.79 38.46
CA GLU A 106 -26.79 52.42 38.28
C GLU A 106 -27.98 52.17 39.26
N TYR A 107 -29.23 52.17 38.75
CA TYR A 107 -30.53 51.65 39.30
C TYR A 107 -30.85 50.13 39.12
N PRO A 108 -30.86 49.30 40.17
CA PRO A 108 -30.84 47.83 40.11
C PRO A 108 -31.95 47.17 39.26
N SER A 109 -31.64 45.97 38.75
CA SER A 109 -32.51 45.18 37.86
C SER A 109 -33.97 45.07 38.32
N GLU A 110 -34.92 45.20 37.39
CA GLU A 110 -36.36 44.99 37.67
C GLU A 110 -36.65 43.57 38.19
N ASN A 111 -35.82 42.59 37.81
CA ASN A 111 -35.88 41.20 38.28
C ASN A 111 -34.94 40.90 39.46
N GLY A 112 -34.19 41.90 39.94
CA GLY A 112 -33.27 41.76 41.06
C GLY A 112 -33.98 41.45 42.38
N SER A 113 -33.24 40.92 43.35
CA SER A 113 -33.78 40.70 44.69
C SER A 113 -34.24 42.03 45.30
N ALA A 114 -35.22 41.95 46.21
CA ALA A 114 -35.70 43.12 46.92
C ALA A 114 -34.60 43.80 47.79
N PHE A 115 -33.48 43.12 48.06
CA PHE A 115 -32.31 43.69 48.74
C PHE A 115 -31.45 44.53 47.76
N GLU A 116 -31.17 44.00 46.56
CA GLU A 116 -30.50 44.77 45.50
C GLU A 116 -31.33 46.01 45.13
N GLN A 117 -32.66 45.86 45.00
CA GLN A 117 -33.58 46.98 44.82
C GLN A 117 -33.52 48.02 45.97
N ALA A 118 -33.26 47.59 47.20
CA ALA A 118 -33.09 48.49 48.36
C ALA A 118 -31.72 49.19 48.42
N ILE A 119 -30.69 48.66 47.76
CA ILE A 119 -29.37 49.31 47.61
C ILE A 119 -29.42 50.47 46.61
N GLY A 120 -30.26 50.36 45.58
CA GLY A 120 -30.27 51.27 44.44
C GLY A 120 -30.86 52.68 44.64
N PRO A 121 -30.68 53.57 43.65
CA PRO A 121 -29.57 53.56 42.69
C PRO A 121 -28.25 53.98 43.37
N VAL A 122 -27.12 53.60 42.77
CA VAL A 122 -25.76 54.04 43.14
C VAL A 122 -25.19 54.96 42.07
N LYS A 123 -24.26 55.87 42.40
CA LYS A 123 -23.59 56.73 41.41
C LYS A 123 -22.20 56.17 41.06
N LEU A 124 -21.91 55.97 39.78
CA LEU A 124 -20.63 55.46 39.27
C LEU A 124 -19.62 56.58 38.99
N LEU A 125 -20.04 57.67 38.34
CA LEU A 125 -19.18 58.82 38.00
C LEU A 125 -19.91 60.15 38.28
N THR A 126 -19.17 61.20 38.60
CA THR A 126 -19.62 62.61 38.62
C THR A 126 -18.91 63.39 37.52
N PHE A 127 -19.60 64.31 36.85
CA PHE A 127 -18.98 65.22 35.88
C PHE A 127 -19.08 66.69 36.32
N PRO A 128 -18.04 67.53 36.09
CA PRO A 128 -16.71 67.15 35.57
C PRO A 128 -15.96 66.22 36.55
N ALA A 129 -15.11 65.34 36.02
CA ALA A 129 -14.37 64.34 36.81
C ALA A 129 -12.90 64.78 36.99
N GLU A 130 -12.64 65.67 37.94
CA GLU A 130 -11.28 66.20 38.15
C GLU A 130 -10.45 65.27 39.06
N ALA A 131 -9.16 65.12 38.77
CA ALA A 131 -8.26 64.26 39.55
C ALA A 131 -8.20 64.70 41.03
N GLY A 132 -8.42 63.75 41.95
CA GLY A 132 -8.50 63.98 43.38
C GLY A 132 -9.90 64.38 43.91
N GLN A 133 -10.91 64.53 43.04
CA GLN A 133 -12.30 64.61 43.51
C GLN A 133 -12.78 63.26 44.05
N SER A 134 -13.71 63.30 45.00
CA SER A 134 -14.39 62.11 45.51
C SER A 134 -15.84 62.41 45.88
N PHE A 135 -16.71 61.41 45.77
CA PHE A 135 -18.10 61.48 46.22
C PHE A 135 -18.54 60.19 46.91
N THR A 136 -19.46 60.32 47.86
CA THR A 136 -20.12 59.17 48.49
C THR A 136 -21.10 58.55 47.50
N GLN A 137 -20.84 57.31 47.10
CA GLN A 137 -21.69 56.54 46.19
C GLN A 137 -22.83 55.85 46.94
N LEU A 138 -22.54 55.35 48.14
CA LEU A 138 -23.48 54.67 49.02
C LEU A 138 -23.15 55.00 50.48
N ASP A 139 -24.15 55.37 51.27
CA ASP A 139 -24.05 55.49 52.73
C ASP A 139 -25.43 55.14 53.31
N ARG A 140 -25.63 53.86 53.63
CA ARG A 140 -26.94 53.30 54.02
C ARG A 140 -26.79 52.32 55.18
N VAL A 141 -27.78 52.32 56.06
CA VAL A 141 -27.94 51.32 57.13
C VAL A 141 -29.28 50.63 56.93
N PHE A 142 -29.25 49.31 56.87
CA PHE A 142 -30.40 48.44 56.71
C PHE A 142 -30.64 47.66 58.02
N THR A 143 -31.88 47.67 58.51
CA THR A 143 -32.28 47.00 59.77
C THR A 143 -33.56 46.16 59.63
N ASP A 144 -33.97 45.89 58.39
CA ASP A 144 -35.22 45.22 58.05
C ASP A 144 -35.05 43.86 57.37
N TRP A 145 -33.81 43.36 57.29
CA TRP A 145 -33.43 42.17 56.55
C TRP A 145 -32.94 41.06 57.48
N ASP A 146 -33.48 39.87 57.28
CA ASP A 146 -32.99 38.60 57.84
C ASP A 146 -32.01 38.01 56.83
N VAL A 147 -30.72 37.91 57.17
CA VAL A 147 -29.65 37.57 56.21
C VAL A 147 -29.18 36.13 56.37
N ASP A 148 -29.18 35.57 57.59
CA ASP A 148 -28.85 34.16 57.81
C ASP A 148 -30.06 33.21 57.81
N GLY A 149 -31.29 33.75 57.79
CA GLY A 149 -32.55 33.02 57.63
C GLY A 149 -33.14 32.51 58.94
N ASP A 150 -32.78 33.08 60.10
CA ASP A 150 -33.25 32.61 61.41
C ASP A 150 -34.65 33.13 61.83
N GLY A 151 -35.19 34.12 61.10
CA GLY A 151 -36.45 34.80 61.39
C GLY A 151 -36.30 36.15 62.09
N THR A 152 -35.08 36.58 62.41
CA THR A 152 -34.74 37.84 63.10
C THR A 152 -34.10 38.83 62.12
N LYS A 153 -34.24 40.13 62.39
CA LYS A 153 -33.70 41.20 61.54
C LYS A 153 -32.29 41.59 61.97
N ASP A 154 -31.37 41.50 61.03
CA ASP A 154 -29.96 41.85 61.17
C ASP A 154 -29.72 43.34 60.88
N ARG A 155 -28.49 43.81 61.17
CA ARG A 155 -28.05 45.17 60.85
C ARG A 155 -26.89 45.13 59.86
N ILE A 156 -27.09 45.76 58.71
CA ILE A 156 -26.12 45.89 57.63
C ILE A 156 -25.79 47.38 57.46
N GLU A 157 -24.52 47.75 57.48
CA GLU A 157 -24.07 49.12 57.21
C GLU A 157 -23.18 49.12 55.98
N MET A 158 -23.49 49.92 54.96
CA MET A 158 -22.75 50.00 53.70
C MET A 158 -22.30 51.43 53.43
N HIS A 159 -21.00 51.62 53.23
CA HIS A 159 -20.37 52.90 52.98
C HIS A 159 -19.34 52.78 51.84
N SER A 160 -19.61 53.40 50.68
CA SER A 160 -18.68 53.47 49.56
C SER A 160 -18.40 54.90 49.10
N ILE A 161 -17.12 55.17 48.85
CA ILE A 161 -16.62 56.43 48.27
C ILE A 161 -15.98 56.11 46.93
N VAL A 162 -16.41 56.81 45.89
CA VAL A 162 -15.74 56.83 44.59
C VAL A 162 -14.79 58.02 44.56
N SER A 163 -13.56 57.81 44.12
CA SER A 163 -12.52 58.84 43.97
C SER A 163 -11.95 58.81 42.56
N VAL A 164 -11.80 59.97 41.92
CA VAL A 164 -11.09 60.09 40.64
C VAL A 164 -9.59 60.06 40.94
N VAL A 165 -8.92 58.99 40.54
CA VAL A 165 -7.46 58.84 40.73
C VAL A 165 -6.71 59.74 39.75
N GLY A 166 -7.18 59.79 38.49
CA GLY A 166 -6.65 60.69 37.47
C GLY A 166 -7.00 60.26 36.05
N TYR A 167 -6.15 60.66 35.11
CA TYR A 167 -6.19 60.24 33.72
C TYR A 167 -4.84 59.64 33.33
N GLU A 168 -4.85 58.51 32.63
CA GLU A 168 -3.63 57.88 32.11
C GLU A 168 -3.86 57.33 30.68
N ASN A 169 -2.77 56.87 30.05
CA ASN A 169 -2.84 56.14 28.78
C ASN A 169 -2.55 54.67 29.07
N ILE A 170 -3.33 53.76 28.47
CA ILE A 170 -3.18 52.31 28.68
C ILE A 170 -3.15 51.57 27.34
N ASP A 171 -2.37 50.50 27.29
CA ASP A 171 -2.37 49.54 26.19
C ASP A 171 -3.26 48.34 26.54
N LEU A 172 -4.17 47.99 25.62
CA LEU A 172 -5.07 46.84 25.72
C LEU A 172 -5.08 46.07 24.38
N PRO A 173 -5.68 44.88 24.30
CA PRO A 173 -5.85 44.16 23.03
C PRO A 173 -6.61 44.97 21.96
N VAL A 174 -7.50 45.88 22.39
CA VAL A 174 -8.19 46.86 21.52
C VAL A 174 -7.33 48.05 21.07
N GLY A 175 -6.02 48.04 21.38
CA GLY A 175 -5.06 49.08 21.01
C GLY A 175 -4.66 50.04 22.14
N HIS A 176 -3.94 51.10 21.76
CA HIS A 176 -3.48 52.16 22.67
C HIS A 176 -4.60 53.17 22.92
N LEU A 177 -5.02 53.31 24.18
CA LEU A 177 -6.09 54.22 24.59
C LEU A 177 -5.51 55.38 25.43
N ALA A 178 -5.81 56.61 25.01
CA ALA A 178 -5.31 57.82 25.66
C ALA A 178 -6.40 58.59 26.42
N ASN A 179 -6.02 59.33 27.46
CA ASN A 179 -6.92 60.06 28.35
C ASN A 179 -7.99 59.16 29.00
N VAL A 180 -7.60 57.96 29.43
CA VAL A 180 -8.48 57.02 30.11
C VAL A 180 -8.66 57.47 31.56
N LEU A 181 -9.91 57.72 31.94
CA LEU A 181 -10.32 58.14 33.28
C LEU A 181 -10.20 56.96 34.24
N HIS A 182 -9.31 57.05 35.22
CA HIS A 182 -9.14 56.06 36.28
C HIS A 182 -9.87 56.53 37.54
N VAL A 183 -10.85 55.75 37.98
CA VAL A 183 -11.56 55.92 39.25
C VAL A 183 -11.33 54.74 40.18
N ARG A 184 -11.44 54.98 41.48
CA ARG A 184 -11.39 53.97 42.53
C ARG A 184 -12.62 54.06 43.42
N THR A 185 -13.29 52.93 43.60
CA THR A 185 -14.36 52.75 44.59
C THR A 185 -13.78 52.03 45.80
N ASP A 186 -13.74 52.72 46.94
CA ASP A 186 -13.44 52.12 48.25
C ASP A 186 -14.77 51.84 48.97
N ALA A 187 -15.21 50.59 48.94
CA ALA A 187 -16.47 50.13 49.53
C ALA A 187 -16.22 49.33 50.80
N ASN A 188 -16.85 49.70 51.91
CA ASN A 188 -16.79 49.00 53.19
C ASN A 188 -18.21 48.61 53.60
N SER A 189 -18.40 47.43 54.18
CA SER A 189 -19.65 47.15 54.90
C SER A 189 -19.46 46.25 56.11
N SER A 190 -20.38 46.39 57.06
CA SER A 190 -20.43 45.59 58.28
C SER A 190 -21.78 44.89 58.42
N TRP A 191 -21.75 43.60 58.69
CA TRP A 191 -22.92 42.72 58.75
C TRP A 191 -23.00 42.13 60.15
N SER A 192 -23.94 42.63 60.96
CA SER A 192 -24.11 42.25 62.35
C SER A 192 -25.33 41.35 62.54
N TYR A 193 -25.06 40.06 62.68
CA TYR A 193 -26.07 39.02 62.82
C TYR A 193 -26.69 39.01 64.22
N SER A 194 -28.01 38.99 64.26
CA SER A 194 -28.83 39.28 65.43
C SER A 194 -28.91 38.13 66.44
N SER A 195 -28.89 36.87 66.00
CA SER A 195 -28.85 35.70 66.90
C SER A 195 -27.45 35.35 67.42
N SER A 196 -26.41 35.55 66.60
CA SER A 196 -25.03 35.18 66.95
C SER A 196 -24.24 36.32 67.62
N ASN A 197 -24.70 37.57 67.51
CA ASN A 197 -24.00 38.79 67.93
C ASN A 197 -22.56 38.85 67.34
N GLN A 198 -22.40 38.38 66.09
CA GLN A 198 -21.16 38.46 65.33
C GLN A 198 -21.28 39.55 64.26
N THR A 199 -20.30 40.46 64.23
CA THR A 199 -20.14 41.42 63.14
C THR A 199 -19.05 40.94 62.19
N TYR A 200 -19.42 40.73 60.93
CA TYR A 200 -18.48 40.50 59.84
C TYR A 200 -18.16 41.83 59.17
N LEU A 201 -16.87 42.15 59.05
CA LEU A 201 -16.36 43.28 58.29
C LEU A 201 -15.81 42.79 56.97
N TYR A 202 -16.05 43.53 55.90
CA TYR A 202 -15.44 43.28 54.60
C TYR A 202 -15.32 44.60 53.84
N ARG A 203 -14.26 44.72 53.04
CA ARG A 203 -14.00 45.84 52.14
C ARG A 203 -13.78 45.32 50.71
N SER A 204 -14.25 46.04 49.70
CA SER A 204 -13.81 45.89 48.32
C SER A 204 -13.12 47.18 47.88
N VAL A 205 -12.02 47.04 47.13
CA VAL A 205 -11.36 48.14 46.43
C VAL A 205 -11.44 47.84 44.95
N VAL A 206 -12.20 48.65 44.22
CA VAL A 206 -12.44 48.49 42.78
C VAL A 206 -11.78 49.65 42.04
N ASP A 207 -10.76 49.36 41.25
CA ASP A 207 -10.20 50.28 40.26
C ASP A 207 -10.90 50.07 38.91
N GLU A 208 -11.43 51.14 38.31
CA GLU A 208 -12.10 51.12 37.00
C GLU A 208 -11.55 52.20 36.06
N TRP A 209 -11.38 51.81 34.80
CA TRP A 209 -10.79 52.62 33.75
C TRP A 209 -11.80 52.82 32.63
N TYR A 210 -12.19 54.06 32.37
CA TYR A 210 -13.14 54.43 31.34
C TYR A 210 -12.43 55.21 30.21
N ALA A 211 -12.52 54.74 28.97
CA ALA A 211 -11.93 55.42 27.82
C ALA A 211 -12.96 56.29 27.07
N PRO A 212 -12.58 57.47 26.54
CA PRO A 212 -13.50 58.38 25.87
C PRO A 212 -14.18 57.72 24.67
N ASN A 213 -15.51 57.82 24.57
CA ASN A 213 -16.33 57.20 23.52
C ASN A 213 -16.26 55.66 23.43
N ILE A 214 -15.58 54.97 24.36
CA ILE A 214 -15.59 53.50 24.44
C ILE A 214 -16.39 53.01 25.64
N GLY A 215 -16.29 53.63 26.82
CA GLY A 215 -16.90 53.11 28.05
C GLY A 215 -15.83 52.52 28.98
N LEU A 216 -16.24 51.58 29.83
CA LEU A 216 -15.28 50.82 30.64
C LEU A 216 -14.37 50.00 29.73
N VAL A 217 -13.07 49.99 30.00
CA VAL A 217 -12.07 49.23 29.22
C VAL A 217 -11.23 48.28 30.09
N ARG A 218 -11.13 48.55 31.39
CA ARG A 218 -10.51 47.68 32.38
C ARG A 218 -11.18 47.88 33.75
N ARG A 219 -11.26 46.81 34.54
CA ARG A 219 -11.56 46.84 35.98
C ARG A 219 -10.64 45.89 36.72
N ALA A 220 -10.24 46.25 37.94
CA ALA A 220 -9.54 45.39 38.88
C ALA A 220 -10.20 45.51 40.26
N GLU A 221 -10.66 44.40 40.83
CA GLU A 221 -11.39 44.35 42.09
C GLU A 221 -10.61 43.51 43.11
N THR A 222 -10.30 44.09 44.26
CA THR A 222 -9.57 43.44 45.36
C THR A 222 -10.45 43.36 46.59
N ASP A 223 -10.87 42.15 46.94
CA ASP A 223 -11.75 41.86 48.07
C ASP A 223 -10.96 41.66 49.35
N TYR A 224 -11.52 42.06 50.49
CA TYR A 224 -10.97 41.87 51.82
C TYR A 224 -12.02 41.20 52.72
N PRO A 225 -12.14 39.85 52.74
CA PRO A 225 -13.28 39.15 53.34
C PRO A 225 -13.43 39.23 54.87
N ASP A 226 -12.39 39.74 55.55
CA ASP A 226 -12.32 40.05 56.98
C ASP A 226 -12.04 41.56 57.22
N GLY A 227 -12.06 42.37 56.15
CA GLY A 227 -11.69 43.79 56.13
C GLY A 227 -10.19 44.09 56.08
N ILE A 228 -9.30 43.09 56.08
CA ILE A 228 -7.84 43.27 56.25
C ILE A 228 -7.01 42.43 55.26
N THR A 229 -7.39 41.18 55.01
CA THR A 229 -6.68 40.20 54.21
C THR A 229 -7.14 40.26 52.75
N ALA A 230 -6.28 40.76 51.86
CA ALA A 230 -6.58 40.83 50.43
C ALA A 230 -6.70 39.44 49.79
N SER A 231 -7.78 39.23 49.04
CA SER A 231 -7.93 38.18 48.05
C SER A 231 -7.08 38.48 46.80
N PRO A 232 -6.82 37.49 45.91
CA PRO A 232 -6.31 37.77 44.58
C PRO A 232 -7.22 38.77 43.86
N ALA A 233 -6.62 39.79 43.22
CA ALA A 233 -7.38 40.79 42.49
C ALA A 233 -8.02 40.18 41.24
N LYS A 234 -9.33 40.32 41.10
CA LYS A 234 -10.09 39.90 39.92
C LYS A 234 -10.00 40.99 38.86
N THR A 235 -9.69 40.66 37.61
CA THR A 235 -9.61 41.64 36.53
C THR A 235 -10.54 41.29 35.37
N ARG A 236 -11.09 42.34 34.74
CA ARG A 236 -11.71 42.25 33.40
C ARG A 236 -11.02 43.23 32.47
N THR A 237 -10.64 42.77 31.28
CA THR A 237 -9.95 43.59 30.26
C THR A 237 -10.67 43.50 28.92
N LEU A 238 -10.93 44.63 28.28
CA LEU A 238 -11.65 44.69 27.01
C LEU A 238 -10.80 44.10 25.87
N GLN A 239 -11.33 43.08 25.20
CA GLN A 239 -10.71 42.39 24.06
C GLN A 239 -11.20 42.94 22.72
N ALA A 240 -12.49 43.25 22.63
CA ALA A 240 -13.16 43.71 21.43
C ALA A 240 -14.35 44.61 21.79
N TYR A 241 -14.68 45.58 20.92
CA TYR A 241 -15.90 46.39 21.06
C TYR A 241 -16.51 46.78 19.71
N ARG A 242 -17.81 47.03 19.73
CA ARG A 242 -18.58 47.71 18.68
C ARG A 242 -19.52 48.71 19.37
N ILE A 243 -19.60 49.94 18.88
CA ILE A 243 -20.40 51.03 19.49
C ILE A 243 -20.94 51.89 18.34
N GLY A 244 -22.00 51.41 17.68
CA GLY A 244 -22.42 51.91 16.37
C GLY A 244 -21.33 51.65 15.33
N ASP A 245 -20.99 52.68 14.56
CA ASP A 245 -19.98 52.63 13.50
C ASP A 245 -18.54 52.47 14.02
N MET A 246 -18.31 52.69 15.31
CA MET A 246 -17.00 52.50 15.95
C MET A 246 -16.80 51.02 16.31
N ARG A 247 -15.65 50.47 15.97
CA ARG A 247 -15.23 49.10 16.32
C ARG A 247 -13.78 49.11 16.76
N SER A 248 -13.34 48.10 17.50
CA SER A 248 -11.91 47.93 17.85
C SER A 248 -11.05 47.63 16.62
N GLU A 249 -11.62 46.96 15.60
CA GLU A 249 -10.97 46.71 14.31
C GLU A 249 -12.04 46.57 13.18
N GLN A 250 -11.65 46.24 11.94
CA GLN A 250 -12.53 46.19 10.75
C GLN A 250 -12.12 45.10 9.71
N ILE A 251 -11.26 44.17 10.11
CA ILE A 251 -10.77 43.06 9.31
C ILE A 251 -11.80 41.95 9.40
N ALA A 252 -12.17 41.39 8.25
CA ALA A 252 -13.05 40.23 8.23
C ALA A 252 -12.26 38.95 8.53
N PRO A 253 -12.82 38.03 9.33
CA PRO A 253 -12.16 36.75 9.61
C PRO A 253 -11.99 35.94 8.32
N THR A 254 -11.05 35.00 8.37
CA THR A 254 -10.74 34.04 7.32
C THR A 254 -10.72 32.64 7.90
N ALA A 255 -11.21 31.66 7.14
CA ALA A 255 -11.40 30.29 7.59
C ALA A 255 -10.59 29.30 6.74
N SER A 256 -9.84 28.42 7.40
CA SER A 256 -9.00 27.39 6.78
C SER A 256 -9.41 25.99 7.29
N PRO A 257 -10.14 25.19 6.49
CA PRO A 257 -10.48 23.81 6.87
C PRO A 257 -9.23 22.95 7.08
N LEU A 258 -9.23 22.11 8.12
CA LEU A 258 -8.11 21.19 8.40
C LEU A 258 -8.00 20.06 7.37
N LEU A 259 -9.07 19.81 6.61
CA LEU A 259 -9.14 18.79 5.57
C LEU A 259 -9.33 19.44 4.20
N THR A 260 -8.47 19.10 3.26
CA THR A 260 -8.60 19.50 1.84
C THR A 260 -9.86 18.88 1.23
N SER A 261 -10.60 19.65 0.44
CA SER A 261 -11.79 19.16 -0.27
C SER A 261 -11.46 17.94 -1.15
N GLY A 262 -12.26 16.89 -1.05
CA GLY A 262 -12.05 15.59 -1.71
C GLY A 262 -11.24 14.58 -0.89
N ALA A 263 -10.84 14.87 0.35
CA ALA A 263 -10.13 13.91 1.19
C ALA A 263 -11.03 12.75 1.66
N GLN A 264 -10.54 11.51 1.50
CA GLN A 264 -11.09 10.33 2.18
C GLN A 264 -10.48 10.16 3.59
N ARG A 265 -11.29 9.73 4.56
CA ARG A 265 -10.89 9.43 5.95
C ARG A 265 -11.73 8.29 6.53
N ALA A 266 -11.20 7.59 7.53
CA ALA A 266 -11.99 6.64 8.32
C ALA A 266 -13.15 7.36 9.06
N VAL A 267 -14.27 6.66 9.26
CA VAL A 267 -15.41 7.17 10.05
C VAL A 267 -14.97 7.56 11.46
N GLY A 268 -15.38 8.75 11.91
CA GLY A 268 -14.98 9.32 13.20
C GLY A 268 -13.80 10.28 13.13
N ALA A 269 -13.28 10.59 11.94
CA ALA A 269 -12.32 11.68 11.75
C ALA A 269 -12.88 13.05 12.17
N ASP A 270 -12.00 13.90 12.72
CA ASP A 270 -12.33 15.27 13.12
C ASP A 270 -12.59 16.17 11.90
N ILE A 271 -13.72 16.88 11.91
CA ILE A 271 -14.11 17.82 10.86
C ILE A 271 -14.11 19.23 11.46
N ALA A 272 -12.98 19.89 11.24
CA ALA A 272 -12.64 21.14 11.90
C ALA A 272 -12.12 22.21 10.93
N VAL A 273 -12.18 23.47 11.38
CA VAL A 273 -11.79 24.66 10.63
C VAL A 273 -11.11 25.67 11.56
N THR A 274 -9.93 26.14 11.18
CA THR A 274 -9.18 27.15 11.94
C THR A 274 -9.45 28.53 11.36
N PHE A 275 -9.80 29.47 12.24
CA PHE A 275 -9.89 30.90 11.93
C PHE A 275 -8.58 31.60 12.31
N ASN A 276 -8.24 32.69 11.62
CA ASN A 276 -7.06 33.51 11.96
C ASN A 276 -7.24 34.31 13.27
N GLU A 277 -8.46 34.40 13.78
CA GLU A 277 -8.86 35.20 14.93
C GLU A 277 -10.12 34.62 15.62
N PRO A 278 -10.51 35.08 16.82
CA PRO A 278 -11.71 34.61 17.50
C PRO A 278 -13.01 35.01 16.77
N VAL A 279 -13.98 34.08 16.73
CA VAL A 279 -15.28 34.26 16.05
C VAL A 279 -16.46 34.20 17.04
N ASP A 280 -17.57 34.87 16.72
CA ASP A 280 -18.80 34.82 17.50
C ASP A 280 -19.45 33.43 17.34
N VAL A 281 -19.39 32.62 18.40
CA VAL A 281 -19.85 31.23 18.43
C VAL A 281 -21.36 31.11 18.19
N ALA A 282 -22.16 32.13 18.52
CA ALA A 282 -23.59 32.14 18.22
C ALA A 282 -23.82 32.31 16.72
N THR A 283 -23.03 33.14 16.03
CA THR A 283 -23.08 33.22 14.56
C THR A 283 -22.56 31.95 13.89
N LEU A 284 -21.53 31.31 14.46
CA LEU A 284 -20.92 30.10 13.92
C LEU A 284 -21.88 28.90 13.97
N ASN A 285 -22.62 28.71 15.07
CA ASN A 285 -23.65 27.67 15.19
C ASN A 285 -24.83 27.85 14.22
N VAL A 286 -25.05 29.07 13.69
CA VAL A 286 -26.08 29.34 12.68
C VAL A 286 -25.51 29.28 11.26
N GLY A 287 -24.27 29.74 11.08
CA GLY A 287 -23.64 29.93 9.77
C GLY A 287 -22.81 28.75 9.25
N TRP A 288 -22.50 27.75 10.08
CA TRP A 288 -21.88 26.49 9.64
C TRP A 288 -22.96 25.45 9.33
N HIS A 289 -22.97 24.96 8.10
CA HIS A 289 -23.85 23.88 7.65
C HIS A 289 -23.03 22.68 7.21
N VAL A 290 -23.44 21.48 7.62
CA VAL A 290 -22.92 20.20 7.09
C VAL A 290 -24.09 19.44 6.47
N VAL A 291 -23.93 19.00 5.23
CA VAL A 291 -24.93 18.19 4.52
C VAL A 291 -24.34 16.87 4.04
N ASP A 292 -25.16 15.83 4.02
CA ASP A 292 -24.83 14.55 3.37
C ASP A 292 -24.96 14.61 1.83
N ALA A 293 -24.56 13.52 1.17
CA ALA A 293 -24.60 13.36 -0.29
C ALA A 293 -26.02 13.47 -0.92
N THR A 294 -27.09 13.40 -0.12
CA THR A 294 -28.48 13.58 -0.57
C THR A 294 -28.99 15.01 -0.37
N GLY A 295 -28.21 15.87 0.29
CA GLY A 295 -28.60 17.20 0.73
C GLY A 295 -29.32 17.22 2.09
N GLY A 296 -29.29 16.11 2.84
CA GLY A 296 -29.78 16.06 4.22
C GLY A 296 -28.86 16.86 5.14
N VAL A 297 -29.43 17.81 5.90
CA VAL A 297 -28.66 18.59 6.88
C VAL A 297 -28.36 17.74 8.11
N LEU A 298 -27.09 17.67 8.49
CA LEU A 298 -26.64 16.99 9.71
C LEU A 298 -26.86 17.92 10.91
N SER A 299 -27.65 17.47 11.89
CA SER A 299 -27.71 18.12 13.20
C SER A 299 -26.42 17.84 13.99
N GLY A 300 -25.92 18.88 14.64
CA GLY A 300 -24.73 18.84 15.47
C GLY A 300 -24.51 20.17 16.17
N HIS A 301 -23.48 20.22 17.00
CA HIS A 301 -23.05 21.41 17.73
C HIS A 301 -21.58 21.71 17.44
N VAL A 302 -21.21 22.99 17.53
CA VAL A 302 -19.81 23.42 17.35
C VAL A 302 -19.13 23.53 18.72
N SER A 303 -17.90 23.01 18.80
CA SER A 303 -17.01 23.25 19.95
C SER A 303 -15.77 24.04 19.51
N MET A 304 -15.26 24.91 20.38
CA MET A 304 -14.12 25.78 20.09
C MET A 304 -12.88 25.37 20.90
N VAL A 305 -11.74 25.28 20.24
CA VAL A 305 -10.41 25.09 20.85
C VAL A 305 -9.49 26.19 20.32
N GLY A 306 -9.34 27.27 21.08
CA GLY A 306 -8.70 28.49 20.60
C GLY A 306 -9.50 29.11 19.45
N THR A 307 -8.87 29.31 18.29
CA THR A 307 -9.54 29.76 17.05
C THR A 307 -9.93 28.61 16.12
N THR A 308 -9.81 27.35 16.55
CA THR A 308 -10.28 26.19 15.77
C THR A 308 -11.65 25.75 16.23
N ALA A 309 -12.57 25.61 15.28
CA ALA A 309 -13.92 25.12 15.48
C ALA A 309 -14.04 23.66 15.02
N HIS A 310 -14.66 22.81 15.82
CA HIS A 310 -14.87 21.39 15.55
C HIS A 310 -16.37 21.10 15.50
N PHE A 311 -16.86 20.48 14.42
CA PHE A 311 -18.27 20.11 14.27
C PHE A 311 -18.53 18.71 14.83
N ILE A 312 -19.44 18.62 15.80
CA ILE A 312 -19.79 17.37 16.48
C ILE A 312 -21.25 17.00 16.13
N PRO A 313 -21.48 16.04 15.22
CA PRO A 313 -22.84 15.61 14.85
C PRO A 313 -23.51 14.83 15.99
N ASP A 314 -24.79 15.10 16.23
CA ASP A 314 -25.54 14.54 17.37
C ASP A 314 -25.77 13.02 17.25
N GLY A 315 -25.75 12.49 16.02
CA GLY A 315 -25.80 11.05 15.72
C GLY A 315 -24.43 10.37 15.60
N GLY A 316 -23.32 11.12 15.73
CA GLY A 316 -22.00 10.69 15.32
C GLY A 316 -21.80 10.71 13.80
N TRP A 317 -20.58 10.39 13.36
CA TRP A 317 -20.22 10.26 11.95
C TRP A 317 -20.61 8.88 11.40
N HIS A 318 -20.95 8.81 10.11
CA HIS A 318 -21.24 7.57 9.39
C HIS A 318 -20.44 7.50 8.08
N ASP A 319 -20.52 6.36 7.40
CA ASP A 319 -20.00 6.17 6.05
C ASP A 319 -20.75 7.06 5.04
N GLY A 320 -20.03 7.72 4.13
CA GLY A 320 -20.61 8.56 3.08
C GLY A 320 -19.86 9.88 2.81
N VAL A 321 -20.38 10.62 1.82
CA VAL A 321 -19.83 11.93 1.43
C VAL A 321 -20.58 13.05 2.15
N TYR A 322 -19.84 13.98 2.74
CA TYR A 322 -20.36 15.16 3.43
C TYR A 322 -19.80 16.44 2.79
N THR A 323 -20.62 17.47 2.68
CA THR A 323 -20.16 18.81 2.29
C THR A 323 -20.41 19.79 3.43
N ALA A 324 -19.35 20.42 3.91
CA ALA A 324 -19.38 21.45 4.93
C ALA A 324 -19.24 22.82 4.29
N THR A 325 -20.07 23.78 4.72
CA THR A 325 -20.06 25.17 4.26
C THR A 325 -20.12 26.11 5.46
N LEU A 326 -19.17 27.03 5.55
CA LEU A 326 -19.30 28.25 6.33
C LEU A 326 -19.89 29.34 5.44
N THR A 327 -21.03 29.90 5.84
CA THR A 327 -21.71 31.00 5.13
C THR A 327 -21.18 32.37 5.58
N THR A 328 -21.47 33.43 4.82
CA THR A 328 -21.15 34.82 5.22
C THR A 328 -21.96 35.35 6.42
N ALA A 329 -22.76 34.50 7.08
CA ALA A 329 -23.43 34.82 8.33
C ALA A 329 -22.52 34.69 9.56
N VAL A 330 -21.40 33.95 9.46
CA VAL A 330 -20.40 33.83 10.53
C VAL A 330 -19.59 35.13 10.63
N THR A 331 -19.43 35.65 11.85
CA THR A 331 -18.66 36.88 12.12
C THR A 331 -17.55 36.69 13.14
N ASP A 332 -16.61 37.63 13.18
CA ASP A 332 -15.75 37.86 14.33
C ASP A 332 -16.55 38.37 15.55
N LEU A 333 -15.83 38.69 16.63
CA LEU A 333 -16.37 39.21 17.89
C LEU A 333 -16.94 40.65 17.83
N VAL A 334 -16.55 41.50 16.87
CA VAL A 334 -17.16 42.84 16.67
C VAL A 334 -18.30 42.82 15.64
N GLY A 335 -18.44 41.72 14.91
CA GLY A 335 -19.47 41.51 13.91
C GLY A 335 -19.05 41.92 12.49
N ASN A 336 -17.78 41.75 12.07
CA ASN A 336 -17.46 41.76 10.63
C ASN A 336 -17.66 40.32 10.07
N PRO A 337 -18.35 40.15 8.92
CA PRO A 337 -18.65 38.82 8.38
C PRO A 337 -17.49 38.22 7.58
N LEU A 338 -17.45 36.89 7.47
CA LEU A 338 -16.66 36.19 6.45
C LEU A 338 -16.92 36.81 5.07
N GLN A 339 -15.87 37.19 4.34
CA GLN A 339 -15.98 37.88 3.04
C GLN A 339 -16.66 37.05 1.94
N GLN A 340 -16.57 35.73 2.04
CA GLN A 340 -17.13 34.76 1.09
C GLN A 340 -17.46 33.47 1.83
N GLU A 341 -18.31 32.64 1.23
CA GLU A 341 -18.57 31.29 1.73
C GLU A 341 -17.35 30.38 1.55
N VAL A 342 -17.13 29.48 2.50
CA VAL A 342 -16.03 28.50 2.47
C VAL A 342 -16.64 27.10 2.51
N THR A 343 -16.62 26.42 1.36
CA THR A 343 -17.20 25.08 1.17
C THR A 343 -16.12 24.05 0.89
N TRP A 344 -16.19 22.90 1.57
CA TRP A 344 -15.32 21.75 1.33
C TRP A 344 -16.08 20.43 1.47
N THR A 345 -15.68 19.43 0.70
CA THR A 345 -16.29 18.09 0.68
C THR A 345 -15.32 17.07 1.29
N ILE A 346 -15.82 16.17 2.13
CA ILE A 346 -15.07 15.09 2.78
C ILE A 346 -15.81 13.78 2.51
N THR A 347 -15.07 12.72 2.24
CA THR A 347 -15.61 11.36 2.19
C THR A 347 -15.18 10.63 3.45
N LEU A 348 -16.15 10.20 4.26
CA LEU A 348 -15.89 9.25 5.33
C LEU A 348 -16.15 7.84 4.78
N ASP A 349 -15.19 6.96 5.01
CA ASP A 349 -15.21 5.58 4.55
C ASP A 349 -15.17 4.67 5.79
N GLY A 350 -16.22 3.88 5.96
CA GLY A 350 -16.43 2.97 7.09
C GLY A 350 -16.37 1.49 6.69
N VAL A 351 -16.00 1.20 5.44
CA VAL A 351 -15.77 -0.18 4.98
C VAL A 351 -14.53 -0.73 5.68
N SER A 352 -14.35 -2.04 5.69
CA SER A 352 -13.14 -2.67 6.21
C SER A 352 -12.62 -3.66 5.19
N PRO A 353 -11.31 -3.63 4.87
CA PRO A 353 -10.75 -4.43 3.79
C PRO A 353 -10.93 -5.92 4.08
N SER A 354 -11.35 -6.66 3.05
CA SER A 354 -11.61 -8.09 3.13
C SER A 354 -11.07 -8.80 1.88
N VAL A 355 -10.50 -9.99 2.05
CA VAL A 355 -10.01 -10.79 0.91
C VAL A 355 -11.20 -11.43 0.19
N ILE A 356 -11.42 -11.02 -1.07
CA ILE A 356 -12.52 -11.50 -1.91
C ILE A 356 -12.13 -12.70 -2.80
N SER A 357 -10.84 -12.86 -3.11
CA SER A 357 -10.31 -14.05 -3.78
C SER A 357 -8.82 -14.25 -3.51
N ALA A 358 -8.35 -15.48 -3.74
CA ALA A 358 -6.95 -15.86 -3.67
C ALA A 358 -6.55 -16.71 -4.88
N SER A 359 -5.33 -16.52 -5.38
CA SER A 359 -4.66 -17.42 -6.33
C SER A 359 -3.27 -17.76 -5.76
N PRO A 360 -2.94 -19.04 -5.49
CA PRO A 360 -3.79 -20.23 -5.59
C PRO A 360 -5.05 -20.14 -4.71
N ALA A 361 -6.11 -20.85 -5.10
CA ALA A 361 -7.33 -20.94 -4.30
C ALA A 361 -7.12 -21.77 -3.02
N ASP A 362 -7.88 -21.49 -1.95
CA ASP A 362 -7.80 -22.30 -0.70
C ASP A 362 -8.07 -23.79 -0.97
N ARG A 363 -7.21 -24.63 -0.39
CA ARG A 363 -7.16 -26.09 -0.54
C ARG A 363 -6.92 -26.60 -1.96
N SER A 364 -6.40 -25.76 -2.86
CA SER A 364 -5.74 -26.25 -4.07
C SER A 364 -4.60 -27.21 -3.68
N SER A 365 -4.41 -28.26 -4.47
CA SER A 365 -3.23 -29.11 -4.38
C SER A 365 -2.27 -28.83 -5.53
N ASP A 366 -1.11 -29.46 -5.46
CA ASP A 366 -0.11 -29.56 -6.53
C ASP A 366 0.18 -28.21 -7.20
N VAL A 367 0.44 -27.17 -6.39
CA VAL A 367 0.79 -25.81 -6.80
C VAL A 367 2.30 -25.71 -7.14
N PRO A 368 2.70 -25.08 -8.27
CA PRO A 368 4.13 -24.91 -8.60
C PRO A 368 4.93 -24.21 -7.50
N VAL A 369 6.19 -24.62 -7.31
CA VAL A 369 6.95 -24.28 -6.09
C VAL A 369 7.41 -22.82 -6.01
N LEU A 370 7.45 -22.08 -7.13
CA LEU A 370 7.66 -20.63 -7.14
C LEU A 370 6.37 -19.81 -7.38
N SER A 371 5.17 -20.43 -7.44
CA SER A 371 3.93 -19.67 -7.65
C SER A 371 3.72 -18.62 -6.54
N PRO A 372 3.56 -17.33 -6.88
CA PRO A 372 3.23 -16.30 -5.91
C PRO A 372 1.77 -16.47 -5.43
N ILE A 373 1.50 -15.98 -4.23
CA ILE A 373 0.16 -15.95 -3.65
C ILE A 373 -0.40 -14.55 -3.86
N LEU A 374 -1.41 -14.43 -4.71
CA LEU A 374 -2.14 -13.20 -5.00
C LEU A 374 -3.41 -13.19 -4.15
N LEU A 375 -3.49 -12.27 -3.18
CA LEU A 375 -4.68 -12.02 -2.38
C LEU A 375 -5.34 -10.73 -2.86
N GLN A 376 -6.56 -10.85 -3.37
CA GLN A 376 -7.35 -9.73 -3.86
C GLN A 376 -8.29 -9.23 -2.77
N PHE A 377 -8.22 -7.95 -2.44
CA PHE A 377 -9.08 -7.29 -1.47
C PHE A 377 -10.29 -6.60 -2.12
N SER A 378 -11.30 -6.30 -1.30
CA SER A 378 -12.48 -5.51 -1.64
C SER A 378 -12.17 -4.06 -2.05
N GLU A 379 -11.09 -3.49 -1.50
CA GLU A 379 -10.68 -2.08 -1.67
C GLU A 379 -9.14 -1.93 -1.61
N PRO A 380 -8.57 -0.75 -1.95
CA PRO A 380 -7.13 -0.51 -1.83
C PRO A 380 -6.62 -0.59 -0.39
N ILE A 381 -5.51 -1.30 -0.19
CA ILE A 381 -4.89 -1.50 1.13
C ILE A 381 -3.63 -0.66 1.31
N ASP A 382 -3.36 -0.24 2.56
CA ASP A 382 -2.13 0.46 2.95
C ASP A 382 -0.94 -0.52 2.90
N PRO A 383 0.09 -0.29 2.05
CA PRO A 383 1.28 -1.13 2.00
C PRO A 383 2.03 -1.23 3.32
N ALA A 384 2.01 -0.17 4.16
CA ALA A 384 2.68 -0.18 5.46
C ALA A 384 1.94 -1.04 6.51
N SER A 385 0.68 -1.39 6.25
CA SER A 385 -0.11 -2.26 7.15
C SER A 385 0.24 -3.74 7.03
N VAL A 386 0.91 -4.18 5.95
CA VAL A 386 1.32 -5.58 5.74
C VAL A 386 2.76 -5.78 6.19
N ASN A 387 3.00 -6.64 7.18
CA ASN A 387 4.32 -6.87 7.77
C ASN A 387 4.45 -8.24 8.46
N ILE A 388 5.66 -8.58 8.90
CA ILE A 388 5.97 -9.86 9.58
C ILE A 388 5.25 -10.07 10.93
N GLY A 389 4.61 -9.04 11.48
CA GLY A 389 3.79 -9.12 12.69
C GLY A 389 2.35 -9.55 12.43
N ASN A 390 1.87 -9.50 11.18
CA ASN A 390 0.49 -9.83 10.83
C ASN A 390 0.30 -10.72 9.60
N LEU A 391 1.35 -10.93 8.79
CA LEU A 391 1.43 -12.01 7.80
C LEU A 391 2.32 -13.15 8.32
N LEU A 392 1.79 -14.38 8.28
CA LEU A 392 2.53 -15.62 8.52
C LEU A 392 2.32 -16.58 7.34
N VAL A 393 3.42 -17.15 6.84
CA VAL A 393 3.44 -18.26 5.87
C VAL A 393 4.28 -19.40 6.47
N SER A 394 3.79 -20.63 6.42
CA SER A 394 4.48 -21.80 7.02
C SER A 394 4.20 -23.11 6.26
N ASP A 395 5.03 -24.14 6.46
CA ASP A 395 4.78 -25.52 5.99
C ASP A 395 4.14 -26.42 7.07
N GLY A 396 3.62 -25.81 8.13
CA GLY A 396 3.15 -26.47 9.36
C GLY A 396 4.26 -26.89 10.34
N SER A 397 5.54 -26.87 9.95
CA SER A 397 6.70 -27.14 10.82
C SER A 397 7.63 -25.94 10.97
N ASN A 398 7.78 -25.14 9.92
CA ASN A 398 8.70 -24.01 9.81
C ASN A 398 7.96 -22.80 9.23
N ASN A 399 8.37 -21.59 9.64
CA ASN A 399 7.97 -20.36 8.95
C ASN A 399 8.78 -20.23 7.65
N LEU A 400 8.13 -19.82 6.56
CA LEU A 400 8.75 -19.71 5.24
C LEU A 400 9.05 -18.24 4.92
N ALA A 401 10.22 -17.98 4.35
CA ALA A 401 10.64 -16.63 3.99
C ALA A 401 9.93 -16.16 2.71
N VAL A 402 9.31 -14.98 2.78
CA VAL A 402 8.51 -14.38 1.70
C VAL A 402 8.78 -12.89 1.56
N THR A 403 8.62 -12.36 0.35
CA THR A 403 8.52 -10.92 0.10
C THR A 403 7.08 -10.54 -0.22
N THR A 404 6.70 -9.30 0.10
CA THR A 404 5.35 -8.78 -0.08
C THR A 404 5.36 -7.51 -0.94
N GLU A 405 4.43 -7.43 -1.88
CA GLU A 405 4.25 -6.30 -2.79
C GLU A 405 2.76 -5.95 -2.84
N VAL A 406 2.41 -4.68 -2.64
CA VAL A 406 1.02 -4.21 -2.61
C VAL A 406 0.81 -3.24 -3.77
N SER A 407 -0.20 -3.53 -4.61
CA SER A 407 -0.60 -2.70 -5.74
C SER A 407 -2.10 -2.46 -5.69
N GLY A 408 -2.50 -1.32 -5.16
CA GLY A 408 -3.91 -0.98 -4.95
C GLY A 408 -4.58 -1.96 -4.00
N SER A 409 -5.51 -2.76 -4.52
CA SER A 409 -6.27 -3.78 -3.76
C SER A 409 -5.69 -5.19 -3.86
N THR A 410 -4.52 -5.38 -4.51
CA THR A 410 -3.87 -6.70 -4.63
C THR A 410 -2.62 -6.76 -3.75
N LEU A 411 -2.56 -7.75 -2.85
CA LEU A 411 -1.34 -8.16 -2.14
C LEU A 411 -0.74 -9.37 -2.85
N THR A 412 0.50 -9.23 -3.30
CA THR A 412 1.32 -10.28 -3.88
C THR A 412 2.35 -10.76 -2.85
N ILE A 413 2.34 -12.05 -2.52
CA ILE A 413 3.30 -12.69 -1.62
C ILE A 413 4.17 -13.65 -2.45
N LYS A 414 5.46 -13.36 -2.59
CA LYS A 414 6.41 -14.17 -3.37
C LYS A 414 7.29 -15.01 -2.44
N PRO A 415 7.50 -16.31 -2.71
CA PRO A 415 8.50 -17.10 -1.98
C PRO A 415 9.89 -16.51 -2.17
N MET A 416 10.72 -16.47 -1.11
CA MET A 416 12.16 -16.17 -1.24
C MET A 416 12.98 -17.42 -1.61
N THR A 417 12.42 -18.59 -1.34
CA THR A 417 12.92 -19.93 -1.70
C THR A 417 11.70 -20.79 -2.01
N ALA A 418 11.81 -21.69 -2.99
CA ALA A 418 10.71 -22.54 -3.43
C ALA A 418 9.92 -23.21 -2.28
N TRP A 419 8.60 -23.28 -2.44
CA TRP A 419 7.69 -23.96 -1.53
C TRP A 419 8.10 -25.43 -1.39
N PRO A 420 8.44 -25.92 -0.17
CA PRO A 420 8.94 -27.30 -0.01
C PRO A 420 7.97 -28.32 -0.59
N ARG A 421 8.42 -29.15 -1.54
CA ARG A 421 7.58 -30.09 -2.30
C ARG A 421 6.71 -30.99 -1.41
N GLN A 422 5.52 -31.34 -1.92
CA GLN A 422 4.50 -32.17 -1.23
C GLN A 422 3.94 -31.64 0.11
N LYS A 423 4.37 -30.48 0.62
CA LYS A 423 3.88 -29.89 1.87
C LYS A 423 2.58 -29.12 1.69
N THR A 424 1.82 -29.03 2.77
CA THR A 424 0.73 -28.05 2.87
C THR A 424 1.31 -26.71 3.31
N ILE A 425 1.32 -25.72 2.43
CA ILE A 425 1.65 -24.34 2.73
C ILE A 425 0.41 -23.70 3.38
N GLN A 426 0.60 -23.03 4.51
CA GLN A 426 -0.45 -22.36 5.28
C GLN A 426 -0.17 -20.86 5.33
N ILE A 427 -1.22 -20.05 5.18
CA ILE A 427 -1.15 -18.60 5.21
C ILE A 427 -2.16 -18.09 6.25
N SER A 428 -1.70 -17.17 7.09
CA SER A 428 -2.53 -16.43 8.03
C SER A 428 -2.20 -14.95 7.92
N LEU A 429 -3.22 -14.14 7.64
CA LEU A 429 -3.12 -12.69 7.49
C LEU A 429 -4.17 -12.01 8.38
N GLY A 430 -3.75 -11.08 9.23
CA GLY A 430 -4.62 -10.32 10.14
C GLY A 430 -4.36 -8.82 10.09
N SER A 431 -5.25 -8.01 10.68
CA SER A 431 -5.01 -6.58 10.98
C SER A 431 -4.50 -5.69 9.83
N VAL A 432 -4.69 -6.10 8.57
CA VAL A 432 -4.40 -5.29 7.37
C VAL A 432 -5.31 -4.07 7.37
N LYS A 433 -4.85 -2.94 6.82
CA LYS A 433 -5.63 -1.71 6.72
C LYS A 433 -5.91 -1.31 5.28
N ASP A 434 -7.00 -0.59 5.08
CA ASP A 434 -7.23 0.18 3.86
C ASP A 434 -6.32 1.43 3.82
N VAL A 435 -6.43 2.22 2.76
CA VAL A 435 -5.69 3.48 2.61
C VAL A 435 -6.19 4.64 3.49
N VAL A 436 -7.26 4.48 4.28
CA VAL A 436 -7.80 5.53 5.18
C VAL A 436 -7.63 5.21 6.67
N GLY A 437 -7.33 3.96 7.01
CA GLY A 437 -7.04 3.47 8.35
C GLY A 437 -7.96 2.37 8.91
N ASN A 438 -9.04 1.96 8.23
CA ASN A 438 -9.95 0.93 8.73
C ASN A 438 -9.26 -0.45 8.71
N VAL A 439 -9.59 -1.31 9.67
CA VAL A 439 -8.87 -2.57 9.92
C VAL A 439 -9.69 -3.77 9.45
N MET A 440 -9.06 -4.71 8.76
CA MET A 440 -9.65 -6.01 8.39
C MET A 440 -10.19 -6.74 9.64
N GLN A 441 -11.51 -6.86 9.74
CA GLN A 441 -12.21 -7.31 10.95
C GLN A 441 -12.04 -8.82 11.27
N THR A 442 -11.72 -9.62 10.25
CA THR A 442 -11.54 -11.08 10.39
C THR A 442 -10.20 -11.48 9.79
N ASN A 443 -9.38 -12.20 10.55
CA ASN A 443 -8.13 -12.77 10.02
C ASN A 443 -8.44 -13.73 8.86
N TYR A 444 -7.84 -13.47 7.70
CA TYR A 444 -7.90 -14.36 6.55
C TYR A 444 -6.94 -15.52 6.75
N THR A 445 -7.41 -16.75 6.54
CA THR A 445 -6.55 -17.93 6.49
C THR A 445 -6.86 -18.75 5.24
N MET A 446 -5.81 -19.29 4.64
CA MET A 446 -5.91 -20.23 3.52
C MET A 446 -4.75 -21.23 3.59
N SER A 447 -4.85 -22.27 2.77
CA SER A 447 -3.79 -23.24 2.56
C SER A 447 -3.76 -23.72 1.12
N PHE A 448 -2.64 -24.25 0.67
CA PHE A 448 -2.54 -25.05 -0.55
C PHE A 448 -1.50 -26.15 -0.36
N ARG A 449 -1.45 -27.14 -1.24
CA ARG A 449 -0.36 -28.14 -1.27
C ARG A 449 0.60 -27.83 -2.41
N SER A 450 1.89 -27.81 -2.14
CA SER A 450 2.93 -27.66 -3.16
C SER A 450 3.07 -28.93 -4.01
N ASP A 451 3.56 -28.74 -5.24
CA ASP A 451 3.70 -29.77 -6.25
C ASP A 451 4.56 -30.97 -5.79
N PRO A 452 4.16 -32.22 -6.12
CA PRO A 452 4.96 -33.42 -5.86
C PRO A 452 6.15 -33.63 -6.79
N GLY A 453 6.17 -33.06 -8.00
CA GLY A 453 7.16 -33.37 -9.04
C GLY A 453 6.96 -34.75 -9.66
N GLU A 454 5.77 -35.34 -9.51
CA GLU A 454 5.44 -36.63 -10.12
C GLU A 454 4.94 -36.45 -11.55
N PHE A 455 5.50 -37.21 -12.49
CA PHE A 455 5.00 -37.27 -13.86
C PHE A 455 3.85 -38.28 -14.02
N SER A 456 3.03 -38.10 -15.07
CA SER A 456 1.93 -38.98 -15.43
C SER A 456 2.40 -40.35 -15.90
N TYR A 457 1.46 -41.28 -16.12
CA TYR A 457 1.74 -42.39 -17.03
C TYR A 457 1.85 -41.85 -18.48
N PRO A 458 2.61 -42.51 -19.38
CA PRO A 458 2.79 -42.05 -20.75
C PRO A 458 1.48 -41.98 -21.54
N GLN A 459 1.31 -40.89 -22.29
CA GLN A 459 0.22 -40.67 -23.23
C GLN A 459 0.77 -40.53 -24.65
N ASP A 460 0.35 -41.41 -25.57
CA ASP A 460 0.83 -41.37 -26.96
C ASP A 460 0.40 -40.06 -27.67
N LEU A 461 1.38 -39.26 -28.11
CA LEU A 461 1.18 -38.07 -28.94
C LEU A 461 1.17 -38.38 -30.44
N ALA A 462 1.92 -39.42 -30.87
CA ALA A 462 2.18 -39.72 -32.28
C ALA A 462 1.93 -41.20 -32.68
N ALA A 463 0.98 -41.87 -31.99
CA ALA A 463 0.73 -43.32 -32.05
C ALA A 463 0.60 -43.96 -33.46
N SER A 464 0.22 -43.19 -34.48
CA SER A 464 0.01 -43.65 -35.86
C SER A 464 1.15 -43.27 -36.82
N LEU A 465 2.08 -42.40 -36.42
CA LEU A 465 3.14 -41.85 -37.26
C LEU A 465 4.53 -42.33 -36.82
N GLY A 466 4.74 -42.48 -35.50
CA GLY A 466 6.07 -42.66 -34.93
C GLY A 466 6.89 -41.36 -34.90
N THR A 467 7.98 -41.36 -34.14
CA THR A 467 8.90 -40.23 -34.00
C THR A 467 10.34 -40.69 -34.24
N GLN A 468 11.23 -39.76 -34.62
CA GLN A 468 12.66 -40.02 -34.75
C GLN A 468 13.49 -38.95 -34.01
N ALA A 469 13.28 -37.68 -34.32
CA ALA A 469 13.72 -36.52 -33.54
C ALA A 469 12.48 -35.77 -33.00
N VAL A 470 12.64 -35.06 -31.87
CA VAL A 470 11.54 -34.36 -31.17
C VAL A 470 12.01 -33.05 -30.53
N SER A 471 11.12 -32.08 -30.40
CA SER A 471 11.33 -30.82 -29.70
C SER A 471 10.02 -30.32 -29.07
N ILE A 472 10.12 -29.61 -27.95
CA ILE A 472 9.02 -28.89 -27.29
C ILE A 472 9.41 -27.42 -27.27
N ILE A 473 8.66 -26.57 -27.95
CA ILE A 473 8.94 -25.12 -28.07
C ILE A 473 7.69 -24.40 -28.57
N ASP A 474 7.45 -23.17 -28.12
CA ASP A 474 6.52 -22.24 -28.78
C ASP A 474 7.05 -21.95 -30.19
N LEU A 475 6.40 -22.54 -31.21
CA LEU A 475 6.80 -22.41 -32.60
C LEU A 475 6.07 -21.22 -33.25
N ASP A 476 4.80 -20.99 -32.95
CA ASP A 476 3.95 -20.03 -33.67
C ASP A 476 3.84 -18.62 -33.06
N GLY A 477 4.27 -18.46 -31.81
CA GLY A 477 4.27 -17.22 -31.03
C GLY A 477 3.06 -17.01 -30.11
N ASP A 478 2.23 -18.02 -29.83
CA ASP A 478 1.04 -17.88 -28.97
C ASP A 478 1.31 -18.00 -27.45
N GLY A 479 2.52 -18.41 -27.05
CA GLY A 479 2.95 -18.56 -25.67
C GLY A 479 2.72 -19.95 -25.06
N LEU A 480 2.28 -20.93 -25.86
CA LEU A 480 2.14 -22.34 -25.47
C LEU A 480 3.23 -23.20 -26.13
N GLY A 481 3.58 -24.33 -25.53
CA GLY A 481 4.50 -25.28 -26.15
C GLY A 481 3.86 -26.07 -27.28
N ASP A 482 4.53 -26.10 -28.43
CA ASP A 482 4.20 -26.97 -29.56
C ASP A 482 5.08 -28.22 -29.57
N PHE A 483 4.53 -29.33 -30.04
CA PHE A 483 5.27 -30.58 -30.23
C PHE A 483 5.75 -30.70 -31.69
N VAL A 484 7.02 -30.38 -31.94
CA VAL A 484 7.67 -30.54 -33.25
C VAL A 484 8.37 -31.90 -33.31
N PHE A 485 8.15 -32.68 -34.37
CA PHE A 485 8.75 -34.00 -34.51
C PHE A 485 8.97 -34.42 -35.97
N THR A 486 9.90 -35.34 -36.18
CA THR A 486 10.13 -36.00 -37.48
C THR A 486 9.65 -37.44 -37.45
N THR A 487 9.18 -37.97 -38.59
CA THR A 487 8.80 -39.37 -38.74
C THR A 487 9.96 -40.23 -39.29
N PRO A 488 10.05 -41.52 -38.91
CA PRO A 488 10.98 -42.45 -39.55
C PRO A 488 10.54 -42.81 -40.98
N VAL A 489 11.50 -43.14 -41.85
CA VAL A 489 11.19 -43.65 -43.21
C VAL A 489 10.38 -44.94 -43.09
N ASN A 490 9.19 -44.94 -43.66
CA ASN A 490 8.23 -46.02 -43.46
C ASN A 490 8.58 -47.24 -44.35
N PRO A 491 8.50 -48.49 -43.86
CA PRO A 491 8.74 -49.69 -44.69
C PRO A 491 7.86 -49.79 -45.94
N ASN A 492 6.74 -49.05 -45.94
CA ASN A 492 5.77 -48.96 -47.02
C ASN A 492 6.19 -47.96 -48.14
N GLY A 493 7.35 -47.30 -48.02
CA GLY A 493 7.89 -46.37 -49.01
C GLY A 493 7.41 -44.92 -48.90
N ALA A 494 6.76 -44.55 -47.79
CA ALA A 494 6.48 -43.14 -47.48
C ALA A 494 7.77 -42.45 -46.98
N LEU A 495 7.97 -41.20 -47.39
CA LEU A 495 9.11 -40.37 -46.98
C LEU A 495 9.06 -40.06 -45.48
N ALA A 496 10.23 -39.73 -44.91
CA ALA A 496 10.31 -39.09 -43.61
C ALA A 496 9.87 -37.63 -43.74
N THR A 497 9.11 -37.14 -42.75
CA THR A 497 8.40 -35.86 -42.81
C THR A 497 8.45 -35.18 -41.45
N THR A 498 8.61 -33.86 -41.44
CA THR A 498 8.48 -33.05 -40.23
C THR A 498 7.03 -32.65 -40.00
N TYR A 499 6.56 -32.78 -38.76
CA TYR A 499 5.24 -32.37 -38.30
C TYR A 499 5.36 -31.47 -37.06
N VAL A 500 4.31 -30.69 -36.82
CA VAL A 500 4.07 -30.00 -35.56
C VAL A 500 2.65 -30.32 -35.08
N ARG A 501 2.47 -30.45 -33.76
CA ARG A 501 1.15 -30.38 -33.12
C ARG A 501 1.14 -29.13 -32.26
N TYR A 502 0.33 -28.13 -32.66
CA TYR A 502 0.28 -26.87 -31.94
C TYR A 502 -0.38 -27.01 -30.56
N GLY A 503 0.01 -26.17 -29.61
CA GLY A 503 -0.59 -26.04 -28.29
C GLY A 503 -2.06 -25.61 -28.31
N ARG A 504 -2.71 -25.72 -27.16
CA ARG A 504 -4.01 -25.08 -26.87
C ARG A 504 -4.11 -24.73 -25.39
N ALA A 505 -4.86 -23.66 -25.10
CA ALA A 505 -5.12 -23.17 -23.74
C ALA A 505 -5.94 -24.14 -22.83
N ASP A 506 -6.30 -25.34 -23.31
CA ASP A 506 -6.87 -26.43 -22.50
C ASP A 506 -5.83 -27.53 -22.16
N GLY A 507 -4.56 -27.32 -22.52
CA GLY A 507 -3.47 -28.29 -22.35
C GLY A 507 -3.56 -29.49 -23.29
N THR A 508 -4.24 -29.36 -24.43
CA THR A 508 -4.29 -30.38 -25.49
C THR A 508 -3.56 -29.91 -26.75
N LEU A 509 -3.13 -30.87 -27.58
CA LEU A 509 -2.44 -30.56 -28.84
C LEU A 509 -3.36 -30.69 -30.06
N GLU A 510 -3.09 -29.90 -31.10
CA GLU A 510 -3.76 -29.97 -32.40
C GLU A 510 -3.51 -31.29 -33.15
N ASP A 511 -4.28 -31.57 -34.19
CA ASP A 511 -3.96 -32.65 -35.12
C ASP A 511 -2.63 -32.33 -35.84
N PRO A 512 -1.79 -33.33 -36.17
CA PRO A 512 -0.44 -33.07 -36.68
C PRO A 512 -0.45 -32.36 -38.05
N VAL A 513 0.05 -31.13 -38.06
CA VAL A 513 0.25 -30.30 -39.25
C VAL A 513 1.61 -30.64 -39.86
N GLN A 514 1.63 -30.96 -41.15
CA GLN A 514 2.88 -31.21 -41.87
C GLN A 514 3.63 -29.90 -42.15
N LEU A 515 4.88 -29.81 -41.73
CA LEU A 515 5.79 -28.75 -42.15
C LEU A 515 6.35 -29.05 -43.54
N VAL A 516 6.64 -28.01 -44.33
CA VAL A 516 6.94 -28.15 -45.77
C VAL A 516 8.37 -28.66 -46.02
N THR A 517 8.58 -29.96 -45.87
CA THR A 517 9.68 -30.68 -46.54
C THR A 517 9.20 -31.15 -47.91
N GLY A 518 9.91 -30.77 -48.99
CA GLY A 518 9.62 -31.29 -50.34
C GLY A 518 9.97 -32.77 -50.50
N ASP A 519 9.67 -33.37 -51.66
CA ASP A 519 9.90 -34.80 -51.99
C ASP A 519 11.39 -35.22 -52.09
N THR A 520 12.30 -34.47 -51.46
CA THR A 520 13.75 -34.48 -51.66
C THR A 520 14.50 -35.40 -50.69
N LEU A 521 14.07 -35.49 -49.42
CA LEU A 521 14.74 -36.28 -48.39
C LEU A 521 14.21 -37.72 -48.35
N ARG A 522 15.05 -38.68 -48.78
CA ARG A 522 14.76 -40.13 -48.80
C ARG A 522 15.50 -40.90 -47.71
N CYS A 523 15.72 -40.24 -46.58
CA CYS A 523 16.58 -40.65 -45.48
C CYS A 523 15.84 -40.50 -44.14
N MET A 524 16.37 -41.11 -43.09
CA MET A 524 15.83 -40.94 -41.74
C MET A 524 16.17 -39.53 -41.26
N LEU A 525 15.18 -38.83 -40.69
CA LEU A 525 15.34 -37.46 -40.20
C LEU A 525 15.55 -37.52 -38.68
N ASP A 526 16.78 -37.78 -38.26
CA ASP A 526 17.23 -37.91 -36.87
C ASP A 526 17.95 -36.65 -36.36
N GLN A 527 17.72 -35.50 -37.00
CA GLN A 527 18.26 -34.21 -36.59
C GLN A 527 17.18 -33.14 -36.68
N LEU A 528 16.90 -32.49 -35.55
CA LEU A 528 15.94 -31.40 -35.42
C LEU A 528 16.53 -30.29 -34.54
N THR A 529 16.50 -29.06 -35.03
CA THR A 529 16.90 -27.86 -34.27
C THR A 529 15.85 -26.79 -34.50
N VAL A 530 15.45 -26.05 -33.47
CA VAL A 530 14.48 -24.96 -33.59
C VAL A 530 15.07 -23.72 -32.91
N ALA A 531 15.13 -22.61 -33.64
CA ALA A 531 15.74 -21.35 -33.18
C ALA A 531 15.15 -20.16 -33.95
N ASP A 532 15.28 -18.94 -33.42
CA ASP A 532 15.15 -17.76 -34.28
C ASP A 532 16.47 -17.62 -35.05
N LEU A 533 16.49 -18.14 -36.28
CA LEU A 533 17.70 -18.18 -37.11
C LEU A 533 17.98 -16.87 -37.84
N ASP A 534 17.08 -15.89 -37.80
CA ASP A 534 17.04 -14.83 -38.82
C ASP A 534 16.67 -13.43 -38.25
N GLY A 535 16.39 -13.39 -36.94
CA GLY A 535 16.25 -12.17 -36.14
C GLY A 535 14.86 -11.55 -36.19
N ASP A 536 13.87 -12.24 -36.78
CA ASP A 536 12.53 -11.70 -37.03
C ASP A 536 11.52 -11.95 -35.89
N GLY A 537 11.95 -12.65 -34.83
CA GLY A 537 11.18 -12.99 -33.64
C GLY A 537 10.46 -14.33 -33.71
N ARG A 538 10.35 -14.97 -34.89
CA ARG A 538 9.71 -16.29 -35.06
C ARG A 538 10.73 -17.42 -34.99
N LYS A 539 10.24 -18.65 -34.86
CA LYS A 539 11.08 -19.84 -34.80
C LYS A 539 11.16 -20.54 -36.15
N ASP A 540 12.37 -20.64 -36.68
CA ASP A 540 12.76 -21.44 -37.84
C ASP A 540 13.11 -22.87 -37.41
N VAL A 541 12.90 -23.83 -38.31
CA VAL A 541 13.19 -25.25 -38.06
C VAL A 541 14.29 -25.73 -38.98
N VAL A 542 15.43 -26.15 -38.40
CA VAL A 542 16.45 -26.95 -39.09
C VAL A 542 16.04 -28.41 -38.98
N VAL A 543 15.95 -29.09 -40.12
CA VAL A 543 15.69 -30.53 -40.21
C VAL A 543 16.76 -31.18 -41.07
N GLY A 544 17.35 -32.25 -40.56
CA GLY A 544 18.40 -33.00 -41.26
C GLY A 544 18.33 -34.49 -40.95
N GLY A 545 19.31 -35.22 -41.48
CA GLY A 545 19.48 -36.63 -41.18
C GLY A 545 20.95 -37.03 -41.23
N SER A 546 21.35 -37.95 -40.38
CA SER A 546 22.66 -38.60 -40.41
C SER A 546 22.88 -39.23 -41.79
N TRP A 547 24.02 -38.89 -42.42
CA TRP A 547 24.33 -39.26 -43.82
C TRP A 547 23.40 -38.63 -44.87
N CYS A 548 22.67 -37.59 -44.50
CA CYS A 548 21.82 -36.81 -45.39
C CYS A 548 22.22 -35.32 -45.34
N GLY A 549 21.57 -34.52 -46.19
CA GLY A 549 21.65 -33.07 -46.12
C GLY A 549 20.74 -32.50 -45.02
N TRP A 550 20.89 -31.21 -44.74
CA TRP A 550 19.97 -30.44 -43.89
C TRP A 550 19.16 -29.43 -44.70
N HIS A 551 18.00 -29.03 -44.19
CA HIS A 551 17.10 -28.03 -44.74
C HIS A 551 16.69 -27.04 -43.64
N VAL A 552 16.59 -25.76 -44.00
CA VAL A 552 16.04 -24.69 -43.14
C VAL A 552 14.63 -24.38 -43.62
N LEU A 553 13.66 -24.62 -42.74
CA LEU A 553 12.26 -24.24 -42.91
C LEU A 553 12.04 -22.88 -42.22
N ARG A 554 11.95 -21.81 -43.00
CA ARG A 554 11.77 -20.45 -42.48
C ARG A 554 10.33 -20.09 -42.23
N GLN A 555 10.04 -19.49 -41.09
CA GLN A 555 8.69 -19.09 -40.70
C GLN A 555 8.35 -17.67 -41.17
N VAL A 556 7.88 -17.54 -42.41
CA VAL A 556 7.56 -16.25 -43.04
C VAL A 556 6.30 -15.56 -42.51
N ALA A 557 5.46 -16.29 -41.76
CA ALA A 557 4.38 -15.79 -40.90
C ALA A 557 4.01 -16.89 -39.89
N SER A 558 3.28 -16.55 -38.82
CA SER A 558 2.83 -17.54 -37.80
C SER A 558 2.18 -18.77 -38.47
N ARG A 559 2.65 -19.97 -38.12
CA ARG A 559 2.30 -21.28 -38.71
C ARG A 559 2.61 -21.49 -40.21
N VAL A 560 3.28 -20.55 -40.89
CA VAL A 560 3.56 -20.58 -42.34
C VAL A 560 5.05 -20.75 -42.62
N PHE A 561 5.42 -21.95 -43.08
CA PHE A 561 6.81 -22.35 -43.34
C PHE A 561 7.14 -22.49 -44.82
N VAL A 562 8.35 -22.09 -45.21
CA VAL A 562 8.92 -22.31 -46.55
C VAL A 562 10.31 -22.93 -46.45
N VAL A 563 10.70 -23.79 -47.40
CA VAL A 563 12.10 -24.21 -47.54
C VAL A 563 12.92 -23.00 -48.00
N ALA A 564 13.65 -22.37 -47.09
CA ALA A 564 14.50 -21.23 -47.41
C ALA A 564 15.83 -21.69 -48.00
N GLU A 565 16.45 -22.69 -47.37
CA GLU A 565 17.76 -23.22 -47.76
C GLU A 565 17.90 -24.73 -47.53
N GLN A 566 18.92 -25.31 -48.16
CA GLN A 566 19.31 -26.71 -48.03
C GLN A 566 20.82 -26.87 -48.28
N SER A 567 21.43 -27.85 -47.63
CA SER A 567 22.84 -28.21 -47.77
C SER A 567 22.98 -29.70 -48.04
N ASN A 568 23.81 -30.09 -49.01
CA ASN A 568 24.10 -31.49 -49.34
C ASN A 568 25.37 -32.02 -48.64
N TYR A 569 25.95 -31.26 -47.71
CA TYR A 569 27.09 -31.72 -46.90
C TYR A 569 26.60 -32.66 -45.81
N LEU A 570 27.17 -33.87 -45.78
CA LEU A 570 26.73 -34.93 -44.86
C LEU A 570 27.37 -34.75 -43.49
N VAL A 571 26.54 -34.61 -42.46
CA VAL A 571 26.93 -34.67 -41.04
C VAL A 571 26.61 -36.03 -40.43
N THR A 572 27.30 -36.38 -39.35
CA THR A 572 27.23 -37.68 -38.65
C THR A 572 26.65 -37.59 -37.24
N GLY A 573 26.17 -36.40 -36.85
CA GLY A 573 25.51 -36.12 -35.58
C GLY A 573 24.70 -34.82 -35.68
N PRO A 574 23.95 -34.46 -34.61
CA PRO A 574 22.98 -33.38 -34.64
C PRO A 574 23.61 -32.02 -34.94
N ILE A 575 22.83 -31.17 -35.62
CA ILE A 575 23.16 -29.77 -35.86
C ILE A 575 22.75 -28.96 -34.63
N SER A 576 23.55 -27.94 -34.30
CA SER A 576 23.25 -26.91 -33.31
C SER A 576 23.17 -25.56 -34.00
N ALA A 577 22.27 -24.68 -33.54
CA ALA A 577 22.19 -23.29 -33.95
C ALA A 577 22.74 -22.41 -32.81
N VAL A 578 23.81 -21.66 -33.04
CA VAL A 578 24.53 -20.93 -31.99
C VAL A 578 25.40 -19.82 -32.61
N ASP A 579 25.49 -18.65 -31.98
CA ASP A 579 26.48 -17.63 -32.31
C ASP A 579 27.88 -18.19 -31.98
N LEU A 580 28.71 -18.45 -33.00
CA LEU A 580 30.00 -19.10 -32.82
C LEU A 580 31.18 -18.11 -32.92
N ASP A 581 31.02 -16.95 -33.57
CA ASP A 581 32.10 -15.96 -33.72
C ASP A 581 31.85 -14.59 -33.05
N GLY A 582 30.69 -14.42 -32.42
CA GLY A 582 30.34 -13.29 -31.56
C GLY A 582 29.75 -12.08 -32.30
N ASP A 583 29.21 -12.27 -33.51
CA ASP A 583 28.63 -11.20 -34.33
C ASP A 583 27.13 -10.94 -34.06
N GLY A 584 26.46 -11.83 -33.32
CA GLY A 584 25.05 -11.75 -32.95
C GLY A 584 24.09 -12.47 -33.91
N LEU A 585 24.58 -13.09 -34.98
CA LEU A 585 23.83 -14.05 -35.80
C LEU A 585 24.06 -15.47 -35.28
N LEU A 586 23.29 -16.45 -35.77
CA LEU A 586 23.48 -17.87 -35.41
C LEU A 586 24.15 -18.64 -36.55
N GLU A 587 25.27 -19.30 -36.28
CA GLU A 587 25.83 -20.35 -37.14
C GLU A 587 24.97 -21.62 -37.05
N LEU A 588 24.97 -22.41 -38.13
CA LEU A 588 24.72 -23.84 -38.01
C LEU A 588 26.05 -24.56 -37.82
N VAL A 589 26.14 -25.37 -36.76
CA VAL A 589 27.34 -26.11 -36.37
C VAL A 589 27.02 -27.60 -36.33
N GLY A 590 27.88 -28.43 -36.92
CA GLY A 590 27.72 -29.89 -36.91
C GLY A 590 29.03 -30.65 -37.04
N LEU A 591 29.01 -31.94 -36.71
CA LEU A 591 30.18 -32.83 -36.83
C LEU A 591 30.03 -33.77 -38.03
N ALA A 592 31.13 -33.98 -38.75
CA ALA A 592 31.22 -35.03 -39.77
C ALA A 592 32.53 -35.82 -39.65
N THR A 593 32.43 -37.15 -39.58
CA THR A 593 33.60 -38.04 -39.54
C THR A 593 33.99 -38.49 -40.95
N LEU A 594 35.20 -38.16 -41.37
CA LEU A 594 35.73 -38.40 -42.71
C LEU A 594 37.08 -39.13 -42.64
N ASN A 595 37.15 -40.33 -43.23
CA ASN A 595 38.32 -41.22 -43.19
C ASN A 595 38.80 -41.64 -41.77
N GLY A 596 37.99 -41.40 -40.73
CA GLY A 596 38.29 -41.72 -39.33
C GLY A 596 38.43 -40.49 -38.42
N ASP A 597 38.77 -39.34 -39.00
CA ASP A 597 38.90 -38.06 -38.29
C ASP A 597 37.60 -37.24 -38.38
N THR A 598 37.18 -36.68 -37.25
CA THR A 598 35.99 -35.84 -37.15
C THR A 598 36.35 -34.37 -37.25
N GLN A 599 35.61 -33.65 -38.08
CA GLN A 599 35.82 -32.24 -38.38
C GLN A 599 34.58 -31.45 -37.99
N LEU A 600 34.80 -30.23 -37.50
CA LEU A 600 33.72 -29.26 -37.32
C LEU A 600 33.31 -28.73 -38.71
N PHE A 601 32.01 -28.70 -38.95
CA PHE A 601 31.40 -28.01 -40.08
C PHE A 601 30.62 -26.82 -39.53
N VAL A 602 30.93 -25.64 -40.06
CA VAL A 602 30.30 -24.37 -39.69
C VAL A 602 29.71 -23.74 -40.95
N TRP A 603 28.43 -23.42 -40.90
CA TRP A 603 27.76 -22.58 -41.88
C TRP A 603 27.44 -21.25 -41.21
N HIS A 604 28.23 -20.23 -41.51
CA HIS A 604 28.01 -18.89 -40.97
C HIS A 604 26.82 -18.26 -41.68
N GLN A 605 26.05 -17.47 -40.95
CA GLN A 605 25.05 -16.63 -41.58
C GLN A 605 25.72 -15.43 -42.26
N ASP A 606 25.15 -14.96 -43.38
CA ASP A 606 25.40 -13.61 -43.88
C ASP A 606 24.22 -12.68 -43.57
N GLY A 607 24.48 -11.37 -43.55
CA GLY A 607 23.45 -10.33 -43.36
C GLY A 607 22.40 -10.19 -44.48
N SER A 608 22.15 -11.25 -45.25
CA SER A 608 20.92 -11.47 -46.05
C SER A 608 20.18 -12.74 -45.63
N ASN A 609 20.45 -13.21 -44.41
CA ASN A 609 19.87 -14.37 -43.71
C ASN A 609 20.06 -15.68 -44.50
N ARG A 610 21.25 -15.84 -45.11
CA ARG A 610 21.71 -16.99 -45.90
C ARG A 610 22.89 -17.69 -45.20
N PHE A 611 22.86 -19.00 -45.11
CA PHE A 611 23.92 -19.83 -44.56
C PHE A 611 24.98 -20.18 -45.61
N ARG A 612 26.24 -19.81 -45.34
CA ARG A 612 27.39 -20.13 -46.19
C ARG A 612 28.36 -21.04 -45.46
N PHE A 613 28.65 -22.19 -46.06
CA PHE A 613 29.72 -23.06 -45.56
C PHE A 613 31.06 -22.31 -45.61
N SER A 614 31.65 -22.03 -44.45
CA SER A 614 32.99 -21.46 -44.41
C SER A 614 33.99 -22.56 -44.80
N PRO A 615 34.85 -22.35 -45.81
CA PRO A 615 35.80 -23.37 -46.27
C PRO A 615 37.00 -23.57 -45.32
N GLY A 616 36.83 -23.32 -44.02
CA GLY A 616 37.76 -23.61 -42.93
C GLY A 616 37.33 -24.84 -42.14
N ARG A 617 37.73 -26.04 -42.59
CA ARG A 617 37.54 -27.29 -41.82
C ARG A 617 38.40 -27.25 -40.55
N VAL A 618 37.81 -26.94 -39.40
CA VAL A 618 38.52 -27.01 -38.12
C VAL A 618 38.80 -28.47 -37.80
N ASN A 619 40.05 -28.89 -37.98
CA ASN A 619 40.46 -30.26 -37.71
C ASN A 619 40.78 -30.46 -36.22
N LEU A 620 39.72 -30.67 -35.44
CA LEU A 620 39.78 -30.94 -34.00
C LEU A 620 40.53 -32.24 -33.65
N SER A 621 40.94 -33.03 -34.66
CA SER A 621 41.74 -34.27 -34.53
C SER A 621 41.08 -35.31 -33.62
N VAL A 622 39.75 -35.29 -33.55
CA VAL A 622 38.94 -36.24 -32.78
C VAL A 622 38.70 -37.47 -33.65
N SER A 623 38.95 -38.68 -33.12
CA SER A 623 38.48 -39.90 -33.80
C SER A 623 37.03 -40.17 -33.43
N TYR A 624 36.17 -40.41 -34.44
CA TYR A 624 34.77 -40.84 -34.25
C TYR A 624 33.93 -39.95 -33.29
N GLY A 625 34.12 -38.63 -33.36
CA GLY A 625 33.25 -37.66 -32.69
C GLY A 625 31.81 -37.74 -33.19
N ASN A 626 30.84 -37.76 -32.27
CA ASN A 626 29.42 -37.94 -32.59
C ASN A 626 28.59 -36.68 -32.32
N LYS A 627 28.47 -36.24 -31.06
CA LYS A 627 27.71 -35.04 -30.68
C LYS A 627 28.63 -33.89 -30.31
N VAL A 628 28.15 -32.67 -30.55
CA VAL A 628 28.72 -31.41 -30.04
C VAL A 628 27.70 -30.70 -29.15
N ARG A 629 28.20 -29.97 -28.16
CA ARG A 629 27.52 -28.90 -27.43
C ARG A 629 28.42 -27.67 -27.46
N VAL A 630 27.80 -26.49 -27.38
CA VAL A 630 28.48 -25.20 -27.40
C VAL A 630 28.04 -24.39 -26.19
N ALA A 631 28.99 -23.85 -25.44
CA ALA A 631 28.77 -23.03 -24.24
C ALA A 631 30.03 -22.20 -23.95
N ASP A 632 29.91 -21.07 -23.26
CA ASP A 632 31.06 -20.45 -22.61
C ASP A 632 31.41 -21.28 -21.35
N LEU A 633 32.63 -21.80 -21.26
CA LEU A 633 33.08 -22.65 -20.14
C LEU A 633 34.14 -21.97 -19.24
N ASP A 634 34.57 -20.72 -19.51
CA ASP A 634 35.51 -19.96 -18.65
C ASP A 634 35.07 -18.53 -18.32
N GLY A 635 33.87 -18.14 -18.76
CA GLY A 635 33.26 -16.85 -18.46
C GLY A 635 33.88 -15.68 -19.23
N ASP A 636 34.59 -15.96 -20.33
CA ASP A 636 35.28 -14.94 -21.13
C ASP A 636 34.48 -14.44 -22.34
N GLY A 637 33.26 -14.95 -22.51
CA GLY A 637 32.25 -14.49 -23.48
C GLY A 637 32.36 -15.14 -24.86
N ARG A 638 33.10 -16.24 -25.01
CA ARG A 638 33.30 -16.96 -26.27
C ARG A 638 32.73 -18.38 -26.24
N ALA A 639 32.55 -18.95 -27.43
CA ALA A 639 31.79 -20.18 -27.64
C ALA A 639 32.70 -21.43 -27.68
N ASP A 640 32.88 -22.11 -26.55
CA ASP A 640 33.67 -23.34 -26.46
C ASP A 640 32.90 -24.57 -26.94
N LEU A 641 33.63 -25.63 -27.31
CA LEU A 641 33.05 -26.88 -27.81
C LEU A 641 33.29 -28.03 -26.84
N VAL A 642 32.22 -28.71 -26.46
CA VAL A 642 32.28 -30.03 -25.81
C VAL A 642 31.86 -31.08 -26.84
N ILE A 643 32.67 -32.12 -27.05
CA ILE A 643 32.45 -33.15 -28.08
C ILE A 643 32.55 -34.54 -27.46
N SER A 644 31.57 -35.41 -27.74
CA SER A 644 31.69 -36.84 -27.42
C SER A 644 32.45 -37.58 -28.51
N ALA A 645 33.42 -38.39 -28.11
CA ALA A 645 34.21 -39.26 -28.99
C ALA A 645 33.85 -40.73 -28.73
N THR A 646 33.44 -41.43 -29.78
CA THR A 646 32.87 -42.79 -29.66
C THR A 646 33.90 -43.85 -30.07
N GLY A 647 33.81 -45.06 -29.50
CA GLY A 647 34.65 -46.18 -29.95
C GLY A 647 36.11 -46.19 -29.47
N ARG A 648 36.54 -45.27 -28.59
CA ARG A 648 37.83 -45.38 -27.85
C ARG A 648 37.60 -45.22 -26.34
N VAL A 649 38.03 -46.21 -25.55
CA VAL A 649 37.91 -46.23 -24.08
C VAL A 649 38.95 -45.35 -23.34
N THR A 650 39.33 -44.22 -23.94
CA THR A 650 40.36 -43.30 -23.40
C THR A 650 40.10 -41.82 -23.70
N GLU A 651 39.11 -41.53 -24.54
CA GLU A 651 38.71 -40.18 -24.97
C GLU A 651 37.19 -40.23 -25.09
N ASP A 652 36.45 -39.99 -23.98
CA ASP A 652 34.98 -40.10 -23.97
C ASP A 652 34.33 -38.74 -24.31
N ILE A 653 34.74 -37.69 -23.59
CA ILE A 653 34.40 -36.29 -23.88
C ILE A 653 35.70 -35.49 -24.04
N ILE A 654 35.71 -34.55 -24.99
CA ILE A 654 36.84 -33.67 -25.27
C ILE A 654 36.35 -32.21 -25.27
N VAL A 655 37.02 -31.36 -24.49
CA VAL A 655 36.73 -29.93 -24.36
C VAL A 655 37.74 -29.13 -25.20
N PHE A 656 37.22 -28.27 -26.07
CA PHE A 656 38.00 -27.34 -26.87
C PHE A 656 37.68 -25.89 -26.50
N ARG A 657 38.73 -25.10 -26.22
CA ARG A 657 38.60 -23.68 -25.89
C ARG A 657 38.72 -22.81 -27.12
N GLN A 658 37.80 -21.88 -27.33
CA GLN A 658 37.88 -20.89 -28.39
C GLN A 658 38.86 -19.78 -27.99
N GLN A 659 39.82 -19.47 -28.86
CA GLN A 659 40.79 -18.41 -28.66
C GLN A 659 40.29 -17.09 -29.26
N SER A 660 40.92 -15.98 -28.89
CA SER A 660 40.55 -14.62 -29.37
C SER A 660 40.80 -14.37 -30.86
N ASP A 661 41.32 -15.36 -31.61
CA ASP A 661 41.42 -15.38 -33.07
C ASP A 661 40.39 -16.33 -33.74
N GLY A 662 39.43 -16.86 -32.97
CA GLY A 662 38.43 -17.83 -33.41
C GLY A 662 38.94 -19.27 -33.56
N SER A 663 40.22 -19.54 -33.26
CA SER A 663 40.77 -20.90 -33.32
C SER A 663 40.41 -21.73 -32.08
N PHE A 664 40.34 -23.06 -32.24
CA PHE A 664 39.98 -23.98 -31.16
C PHE A 664 41.19 -24.80 -30.70
N ILE A 665 41.57 -24.66 -29.43
CA ILE A 665 42.61 -25.50 -28.81
C ILE A 665 41.99 -26.67 -28.05
N ARG A 666 42.55 -27.88 -28.17
CA ARG A 666 42.14 -29.01 -27.32
C ARG A 666 42.65 -28.75 -25.90
N ASN A 667 41.74 -28.45 -24.98
CA ASN A 667 42.06 -28.05 -23.62
C ASN A 667 42.10 -29.25 -22.67
N GLN A 668 41.05 -30.06 -22.66
CA GLN A 668 40.95 -31.20 -21.75
C GLN A 668 40.32 -32.42 -22.42
N ILE A 669 40.74 -33.61 -21.99
CA ILE A 669 40.10 -34.89 -22.27
C ILE A 669 39.52 -35.37 -20.96
N LEU A 670 38.24 -35.76 -20.98
CA LEU A 670 37.50 -36.32 -19.85
C LEU A 670 37.23 -37.79 -20.15
N THR A 671 37.46 -38.64 -19.15
CA THR A 671 37.28 -40.10 -19.27
C THR A 671 36.30 -40.54 -18.20
N THR A 672 35.22 -41.21 -18.59
CA THR A 672 34.12 -41.56 -17.66
C THR A 672 34.47 -42.75 -16.76
N GLY A 673 35.57 -43.46 -17.04
CA GLY A 673 36.08 -44.58 -16.24
C GLY A 673 35.81 -45.93 -16.90
N GLU A 674 34.55 -46.35 -16.95
CA GLU A 674 34.11 -47.59 -17.60
C GLU A 674 32.87 -47.33 -18.49
N GLY A 675 32.73 -48.13 -19.55
CA GLY A 675 31.68 -47.95 -20.57
C GLY A 675 32.11 -47.06 -21.74
N GLN A 676 31.14 -46.50 -22.45
CA GLN A 676 31.32 -45.52 -23.53
C GLN A 676 30.28 -44.41 -23.36
N ALA A 677 30.64 -43.17 -23.64
CA ALA A 677 29.68 -42.06 -23.65
C ALA A 677 28.61 -42.27 -24.74
N SER A 678 27.34 -42.40 -24.33
CA SER A 678 26.18 -42.48 -25.23
C SER A 678 25.59 -41.10 -25.56
N ASP A 679 25.58 -40.22 -24.56
CA ASP A 679 25.13 -38.83 -24.66
C ASP A 679 25.77 -37.96 -23.57
N PHE A 680 25.63 -36.64 -23.68
CA PHE A 680 26.00 -35.70 -22.63
C PHE A 680 25.22 -34.39 -22.72
N ALA A 681 25.15 -33.70 -21.59
CA ALA A 681 24.64 -32.35 -21.46
C ALA A 681 25.65 -31.45 -20.72
N VAL A 682 25.48 -30.13 -20.87
CA VAL A 682 26.36 -29.10 -20.31
C VAL A 682 25.46 -28.07 -19.62
N GLY A 683 25.81 -27.67 -18.40
CA GLY A 683 25.02 -26.74 -17.60
C GLY A 683 25.39 -26.82 -16.12
N ASP A 684 25.09 -25.77 -15.37
CA ASP A 684 25.29 -25.68 -13.92
C ASP A 684 24.33 -26.63 -13.18
N ILE A 685 24.85 -27.67 -12.53
CA ILE A 685 24.07 -28.66 -11.77
C ILE A 685 24.51 -28.82 -10.31
N ASP A 686 25.54 -28.09 -9.86
CA ASP A 686 25.88 -27.94 -8.43
C ASP A 686 25.46 -26.57 -7.83
N GLY A 687 25.09 -25.61 -8.68
CA GLY A 687 24.39 -24.37 -8.32
C GLY A 687 25.31 -23.20 -8.01
N ASP A 688 26.59 -23.30 -8.39
CA ASP A 688 27.61 -22.30 -8.07
C ASP A 688 27.94 -21.33 -9.22
N GLY A 689 27.20 -21.43 -10.34
CA GLY A 689 27.25 -20.50 -11.47
C GLY A 689 28.23 -20.88 -12.58
N ARG A 690 28.81 -22.09 -12.56
CA ARG A 690 29.70 -22.60 -13.63
C ARG A 690 29.07 -23.79 -14.36
N PRO A 691 29.32 -23.95 -15.67
CA PRO A 691 28.75 -25.06 -16.44
C PRO A 691 29.53 -26.36 -16.25
N ASP A 692 28.86 -27.34 -15.67
CA ASP A 692 29.33 -28.72 -15.51
C ASP A 692 29.06 -29.56 -16.77
N ILE A 693 29.57 -30.80 -16.79
CA ILE A 693 29.32 -31.76 -17.87
C ILE A 693 28.77 -33.07 -17.29
N VAL A 694 27.53 -33.41 -17.64
CA VAL A 694 26.85 -34.67 -17.27
C VAL A 694 26.90 -35.64 -18.45
N VAL A 695 27.48 -36.82 -18.25
CA VAL A 695 27.70 -37.82 -19.30
C VAL A 695 26.94 -39.11 -18.99
N ALA A 696 26.19 -39.60 -19.99
CA ALA A 696 25.57 -40.90 -19.96
C ALA A 696 26.63 -41.96 -20.30
N ALA A 697 26.99 -42.78 -19.31
CA ALA A 697 28.16 -43.66 -19.36
C ALA A 697 27.84 -45.08 -18.84
N GLY A 698 28.87 -45.93 -18.72
CA GLY A 698 28.75 -47.29 -18.22
C GLY A 698 28.24 -48.30 -19.25
N GLY A 699 27.64 -49.37 -18.73
CA GLY A 699 27.07 -50.48 -19.51
C GLY A 699 26.22 -51.37 -18.59
N ASN A 700 26.00 -52.65 -18.93
CA ASN A 700 25.18 -53.55 -18.09
C ASN A 700 25.67 -53.68 -16.63
N SER A 701 26.95 -53.40 -16.37
CA SER A 701 27.52 -53.12 -15.05
C SER A 701 28.94 -52.55 -15.24
N PRO A 702 29.33 -51.46 -14.55
CA PRO A 702 28.50 -50.58 -13.72
C PRO A 702 27.56 -49.68 -14.56
N VAL A 703 26.49 -49.19 -13.92
CA VAL A 703 25.44 -48.34 -14.50
C VAL A 703 25.43 -46.99 -13.77
N TYR A 704 25.80 -45.90 -14.42
CA TYR A 704 25.97 -44.59 -13.77
C TYR A 704 26.00 -43.42 -14.75
N LEU A 705 25.66 -42.24 -14.26
CA LEU A 705 26.02 -40.95 -14.87
C LEU A 705 27.41 -40.55 -14.36
N ALA A 706 28.29 -40.12 -15.27
CA ALA A 706 29.58 -39.53 -14.93
C ALA A 706 29.47 -38.00 -14.99
N ILE A 707 29.70 -37.34 -13.87
CA ILE A 707 29.52 -35.89 -13.71
C ILE A 707 30.86 -35.22 -13.48
N PHE A 708 31.20 -34.27 -14.34
CA PHE A 708 32.41 -33.46 -14.24
C PHE A 708 32.02 -32.06 -13.76
N HIS A 709 32.09 -31.87 -12.44
CA HIS A 709 31.89 -30.57 -11.79
C HIS A 709 33.03 -29.60 -12.16
N GLN A 710 32.71 -28.43 -12.69
CA GLN A 710 33.70 -27.45 -13.12
C GLN A 710 34.34 -26.77 -11.90
N GLN A 711 35.67 -26.79 -11.81
CA GLN A 711 36.39 -26.20 -10.68
C GLN A 711 36.51 -24.66 -10.82
N PRO A 712 36.78 -23.90 -9.74
CA PRO A 712 36.95 -22.45 -9.78
C PRO A 712 38.15 -21.91 -10.60
N ASP A 713 38.92 -22.79 -11.25
CA ASP A 713 39.96 -22.46 -12.23
C ASP A 713 39.57 -22.86 -13.67
N HIS A 714 38.28 -23.17 -13.89
CA HIS A 714 37.69 -23.60 -15.16
C HIS A 714 38.27 -24.89 -15.74
N SER A 715 38.92 -25.70 -14.90
CA SER A 715 39.27 -27.10 -15.18
C SER A 715 38.17 -28.06 -14.71
N PHE A 716 38.15 -29.27 -15.26
CA PHE A 716 37.26 -30.33 -14.79
C PHE A 716 38.03 -31.37 -13.96
N GLY A 717 37.43 -31.83 -12.86
CA GLY A 717 38.03 -32.82 -11.97
C GLY A 717 37.98 -34.27 -12.47
N ALA A 718 38.22 -35.21 -11.56
CA ALA A 718 37.77 -36.59 -11.75
C ALA A 718 36.24 -36.66 -11.58
N PRO A 719 35.52 -37.53 -12.31
CA PRO A 719 34.06 -37.51 -12.30
C PRO A 719 33.47 -38.00 -10.99
N GLU A 720 32.39 -37.37 -10.54
CA GLU A 720 31.43 -37.98 -9.62
C GLU A 720 30.63 -39.05 -10.38
N HIS A 721 30.44 -40.23 -9.78
CA HIS A 721 29.63 -41.30 -10.36
C HIS A 721 28.27 -41.36 -9.64
N ARG A 722 27.19 -40.92 -10.28
CA ARG A 722 25.83 -41.05 -9.76
C ARG A 722 25.18 -42.33 -10.28
N SER A 723 24.76 -43.21 -9.35
CA SER A 723 24.10 -44.48 -9.68
C SER A 723 22.83 -44.25 -10.51
N SER A 724 22.72 -44.94 -11.64
CA SER A 724 21.54 -44.94 -12.52
C SER A 724 20.86 -46.32 -12.50
N TYR A 725 19.54 -46.37 -12.59
CA TYR A 725 18.73 -47.59 -12.56
C TYR A 725 19.03 -48.57 -13.70
N ASP A 726 19.21 -48.04 -14.90
CA ASP A 726 19.48 -48.79 -16.14
C ASP A 726 20.39 -47.94 -17.06
N ILE A 727 20.96 -48.56 -18.10
CA ILE A 727 21.97 -47.97 -18.99
C ILE A 727 21.46 -46.62 -19.54
N PRO A 728 22.10 -45.50 -19.15
CA PRO A 728 21.68 -44.17 -19.58
C PRO A 728 21.97 -43.98 -21.07
N ALA A 729 20.99 -43.43 -21.79
CA ALA A 729 20.99 -43.39 -23.25
C ALA A 729 20.95 -41.97 -23.82
N GLN A 730 20.20 -41.08 -23.15
CA GLN A 730 20.14 -39.65 -23.48
C GLN A 730 19.92 -38.84 -22.20
N ILE A 731 20.40 -37.60 -22.19
CA ILE A 731 20.26 -36.65 -21.09
C ILE A 731 19.66 -35.34 -21.59
N ALA A 732 18.72 -34.79 -20.82
CA ALA A 732 18.32 -33.39 -20.90
C ALA A 732 18.50 -32.73 -19.52
N LEU A 733 18.83 -31.43 -19.52
CA LEU A 733 18.85 -30.60 -18.31
C LEU A 733 17.69 -29.61 -18.42
N SER A 734 16.93 -29.44 -17.34
CA SER A 734 15.80 -28.51 -17.27
C SER A 734 15.44 -28.24 -15.82
N ASP A 735 14.86 -27.09 -15.52
CA ASP A 735 14.28 -26.80 -14.20
C ASP A 735 12.96 -27.57 -14.04
N LEU A 736 13.05 -28.87 -13.76
CA LEU A 736 11.90 -29.78 -13.67
C LEU A 736 10.94 -29.39 -12.55
N ASN A 737 11.41 -28.61 -11.58
CA ASN A 737 10.63 -28.28 -10.41
C ASN A 737 10.10 -26.84 -10.39
N GLY A 738 10.69 -25.95 -11.19
CA GLY A 738 10.34 -24.54 -11.25
C GLY A 738 10.93 -23.74 -10.09
N ASP A 739 12.19 -24.00 -9.71
CA ASP A 739 12.92 -23.26 -8.67
C ASP A 739 14.25 -22.61 -9.08
N GLY A 740 14.51 -22.54 -10.38
CA GLY A 740 15.63 -21.81 -11.00
C GLY A 740 16.94 -22.57 -11.08
N ARG A 741 16.92 -23.90 -10.86
CA ARG A 741 18.11 -24.79 -10.91
C ARG A 741 17.91 -25.91 -11.93
N LEU A 742 18.99 -26.49 -12.47
CA LEU A 742 18.90 -27.50 -13.52
C LEU A 742 18.84 -28.92 -12.95
N ASP A 743 17.65 -29.50 -13.02
CA ASP A 743 17.43 -30.91 -12.74
C ASP A 743 17.83 -31.77 -13.96
N ILE A 744 18.27 -33.01 -13.71
CA ILE A 744 18.69 -33.95 -14.76
C ILE A 744 17.53 -34.89 -15.12
N VAL A 745 17.21 -35.00 -16.42
CA VAL A 745 16.37 -36.07 -16.97
C VAL A 745 17.25 -37.06 -17.73
N VAL A 746 17.10 -38.36 -17.47
CA VAL A 746 17.80 -39.44 -18.18
C VAL A 746 16.84 -40.45 -18.80
N LYS A 747 16.96 -40.70 -20.10
CA LYS A 747 16.29 -41.83 -20.77
C LYS A 747 17.14 -43.09 -20.60
N HIS A 748 16.55 -44.19 -20.12
CA HIS A 748 17.23 -45.48 -20.04
C HIS A 748 16.95 -46.34 -21.29
N SER A 749 17.90 -47.18 -21.70
CA SER A 749 17.83 -47.92 -22.98
C SER A 749 17.23 -49.33 -22.91
N GLY A 750 17.18 -49.98 -21.75
CA GLY A 750 16.77 -51.38 -21.61
C GLY A 750 15.33 -51.60 -21.13
N TRP A 751 14.89 -50.83 -20.14
CA TRP A 751 13.70 -51.18 -19.33
C TRP A 751 12.49 -50.24 -19.45
N GLY A 752 12.49 -49.31 -20.41
CA GLY A 752 11.34 -48.44 -20.68
C GLY A 752 10.98 -47.53 -19.50
N HIS A 753 11.96 -46.77 -19.02
CA HIS A 753 11.82 -45.81 -17.92
C HIS A 753 12.55 -44.50 -18.26
N VAL A 754 12.13 -43.42 -17.62
CA VAL A 754 12.91 -42.18 -17.51
C VAL A 754 13.24 -41.94 -16.03
N GLY A 755 14.50 -41.62 -15.74
CA GLY A 755 14.98 -41.23 -14.42
C GLY A 755 15.09 -39.70 -14.32
N THR A 756 14.90 -39.17 -13.11
CA THR A 756 15.10 -37.74 -12.83
C THR A 756 15.87 -37.52 -11.54
N TYR A 757 16.79 -36.56 -11.52
CA TYR A 757 17.59 -36.17 -10.36
C TYR A 757 17.36 -34.67 -10.12
N LEU A 758 16.77 -34.32 -8.98
CA LEU A 758 16.49 -32.91 -8.67
C LEU A 758 17.69 -32.27 -7.97
N GLN A 759 18.16 -31.14 -8.47
CA GLN A 759 19.22 -30.33 -7.86
C GLN A 759 18.66 -29.67 -6.59
N GLN A 760 19.22 -29.96 -5.43
CA GLN A 760 18.78 -29.39 -4.15
C GLN A 760 19.37 -28.00 -3.94
N ALA A 761 18.81 -27.25 -2.98
CA ALA A 761 19.26 -25.89 -2.65
C ALA A 761 20.61 -25.82 -1.91
N ASP A 762 21.24 -26.97 -1.63
CA ASP A 762 22.62 -27.10 -1.14
C ASP A 762 23.61 -27.58 -2.23
N GLY A 763 23.16 -27.61 -3.48
CA GLY A 763 23.94 -28.06 -4.64
C GLY A 763 23.99 -29.56 -4.85
N THR A 764 23.42 -30.37 -3.95
CA THR A 764 23.45 -31.82 -4.10
C THR A 764 22.35 -32.32 -5.05
N LEU A 765 22.64 -33.30 -5.91
CA LEU A 765 21.60 -34.00 -6.65
C LEU A 765 20.87 -35.02 -5.76
N SER A 766 19.55 -35.11 -5.93
CA SER A 766 18.70 -36.10 -5.27
C SER A 766 19.05 -37.55 -5.66
N ALA A 767 18.46 -38.52 -4.96
CA ALA A 767 18.32 -39.87 -5.51
C ALA A 767 17.42 -39.86 -6.75
N GLU A 768 17.65 -40.80 -7.67
CA GLU A 768 16.89 -40.94 -8.91
C GLU A 768 15.40 -41.28 -8.62
N SER A 769 14.50 -40.46 -9.17
CA SER A 769 13.06 -40.75 -9.21
C SER A 769 12.71 -41.33 -10.58
N LEU A 770 12.06 -42.49 -10.61
CA LEU A 770 11.81 -43.27 -11.82
C LEU A 770 10.35 -43.22 -12.25
N TYR A 771 10.12 -42.94 -13.53
CA TYR A 771 8.80 -42.94 -14.16
C TYR A 771 8.77 -43.94 -15.31
N VAL A 772 7.68 -44.68 -15.43
CA VAL A 772 7.47 -45.67 -16.51
C VAL A 772 7.33 -44.92 -17.83
N ALA A 773 8.07 -45.34 -18.85
CA ALA A 773 8.06 -44.80 -20.19
C ALA A 773 7.75 -45.89 -21.25
N GLY A 774 7.73 -45.50 -22.52
CA GLY A 774 7.63 -46.41 -23.65
C GLY A 774 8.92 -47.19 -23.92
N TYR A 775 8.86 -48.08 -24.92
CA TYR A 775 10.04 -48.71 -25.51
C TYR A 775 10.21 -48.14 -26.93
N GLY A 776 11.23 -47.30 -27.14
CA GLY A 776 11.53 -46.74 -28.46
C GLY A 776 12.94 -46.15 -28.56
N SER A 777 13.25 -45.70 -29.78
CA SER A 777 14.59 -45.27 -30.20
C SER A 777 14.64 -43.83 -30.70
N SER A 778 13.66 -42.98 -30.33
CA SER A 778 13.68 -41.56 -30.67
C SER A 778 14.21 -40.70 -29.52
N GLU A 779 14.35 -39.40 -29.78
CA GLU A 779 14.97 -38.47 -28.83
C GLU A 779 14.10 -38.13 -27.60
N LEU A 780 14.74 -37.51 -26.62
CA LEU A 780 14.20 -36.97 -25.39
C LEU A 780 14.09 -35.44 -25.51
N ALA A 781 12.90 -34.89 -25.28
CA ALA A 781 12.65 -33.45 -25.15
C ALA A 781 12.01 -33.13 -23.80
N VAL A 782 12.28 -31.94 -23.27
CA VAL A 782 11.77 -31.46 -21.98
C VAL A 782 11.40 -29.99 -22.11
N GLY A 783 10.21 -29.62 -21.64
CA GLY A 783 9.65 -28.26 -21.78
C GLY A 783 8.14 -28.26 -21.54
N ASP A 784 7.55 -27.10 -21.23
CA ASP A 784 6.10 -27.01 -21.01
C ASP A 784 5.36 -27.26 -22.33
N LEU A 785 4.59 -28.35 -22.39
CA LEU A 785 3.79 -28.74 -23.56
C LEU A 785 2.28 -28.66 -23.27
N THR A 786 1.88 -28.34 -22.04
CA THR A 786 0.48 -28.31 -21.62
C THR A 786 0.01 -26.97 -21.07
N GLY A 787 0.87 -25.94 -21.11
CA GLY A 787 0.57 -24.54 -20.81
C GLY A 787 0.33 -24.26 -19.33
N ASP A 788 0.83 -25.12 -18.43
CA ASP A 788 0.63 -24.99 -16.99
C ASP A 788 1.86 -24.46 -16.22
N SER A 789 2.85 -23.95 -16.96
CA SER A 789 4.13 -23.41 -16.47
C SER A 789 5.02 -24.46 -15.78
N ARG A 790 5.00 -25.70 -16.30
CA ARG A 790 5.84 -26.81 -15.84
C ARG A 790 6.45 -27.52 -17.03
N PRO A 791 7.72 -27.95 -16.98
CA PRO A 791 8.25 -28.79 -18.03
C PRO A 791 7.62 -30.19 -17.96
N ASP A 792 7.05 -30.57 -19.08
CA ASP A 792 6.67 -31.94 -19.39
C ASP A 792 7.86 -32.68 -20.02
N ILE A 793 7.81 -34.01 -20.02
CA ILE A 793 8.83 -34.86 -20.66
C ILE A 793 8.20 -35.56 -21.86
N VAL A 794 8.82 -35.46 -23.04
CA VAL A 794 8.46 -36.24 -24.22
C VAL A 794 9.60 -37.15 -24.66
N LEU A 795 9.29 -38.43 -24.83
CA LEU A 795 10.16 -39.42 -25.47
C LEU A 795 9.33 -40.46 -26.22
N ASP A 796 9.87 -40.99 -27.33
CA ASP A 796 9.21 -42.06 -28.13
C ASP A 796 7.80 -41.70 -28.63
N GLY A 797 7.55 -40.40 -28.81
CA GLY A 797 6.24 -39.86 -29.20
C GLY A 797 5.18 -40.00 -28.11
N GLN A 798 5.58 -40.11 -26.85
CA GLN A 798 4.73 -40.14 -25.67
C GLN A 798 5.01 -38.96 -24.75
N LEU A 799 3.95 -38.38 -24.20
CA LEU A 799 3.97 -37.34 -23.18
C LEU A 799 3.90 -37.97 -21.79
N LEU A 800 4.85 -37.62 -20.93
CA LEU A 800 4.77 -37.76 -19.49
C LEU A 800 4.54 -36.35 -18.94
N ARG A 801 3.28 -36.00 -18.66
CA ARG A 801 2.92 -34.67 -18.17
C ARG A 801 3.30 -34.53 -16.69
N GLN A 802 3.82 -33.40 -16.25
CA GLN A 802 3.93 -33.14 -14.80
C GLN A 802 2.53 -33.05 -14.18
N ARG A 803 2.26 -33.77 -13.09
CA ARG A 803 0.87 -33.92 -12.60
C ARG A 803 0.35 -32.67 -11.91
N THR A 804 -0.55 -31.97 -12.59
CA THR A 804 -1.55 -31.09 -11.98
C THR A 804 -2.57 -31.89 -11.15
N PRO A 805 -3.40 -31.22 -10.31
CA PRO A 805 -4.42 -31.90 -9.52
C PRO A 805 -5.44 -32.69 -10.35
N ASP A 806 -5.70 -33.94 -9.97
CA ASP A 806 -6.94 -34.63 -10.32
C ASP A 806 -8.10 -33.88 -9.64
N SER A 807 -8.88 -33.12 -10.42
CA SER A 807 -9.92 -32.20 -9.91
C SER A 807 -11.17 -32.93 -9.39
N GLY A 808 -11.01 -33.66 -8.29
CA GLY A 808 -12.09 -34.27 -7.50
C GLY A 808 -12.80 -35.48 -8.13
N THR A 809 -12.49 -35.86 -9.37
CA THR A 809 -13.29 -36.81 -10.17
C THR A 809 -12.88 -38.28 -10.06
N SER A 810 -12.79 -38.75 -8.81
CA SER A 810 -12.99 -40.14 -8.37
C SER A 810 -11.91 -41.21 -8.66
N THR A 811 -11.93 -42.24 -7.82
CA THR A 811 -11.14 -43.47 -7.94
C THR A 811 -11.45 -44.34 -9.17
N ALA A 812 -12.38 -43.92 -10.05
CA ALA A 812 -12.70 -44.64 -11.28
C ALA A 812 -11.55 -44.65 -12.31
N SER A 813 -10.74 -43.58 -12.38
CA SER A 813 -9.61 -43.47 -13.32
C SER A 813 -8.57 -44.58 -13.13
N ARG A 814 -8.14 -44.83 -11.87
CA ARG A 814 -7.23 -45.94 -11.54
C ARG A 814 -7.77 -47.31 -11.98
N ALA A 815 -9.08 -47.53 -11.88
CA ALA A 815 -9.71 -48.78 -12.29
C ALA A 815 -9.78 -48.95 -13.82
N THR A 816 -10.10 -47.90 -14.58
CA THR A 816 -10.18 -47.96 -16.05
C THR A 816 -8.81 -48.01 -16.72
N GLY A 817 -7.80 -47.34 -16.16
CA GLY A 817 -6.40 -47.44 -16.60
C GLY A 817 -5.87 -48.87 -16.46
N MET A 818 -5.96 -49.46 -15.26
CA MET A 818 -5.56 -50.86 -15.04
C MET A 818 -6.35 -51.85 -15.89
N ALA A 819 -7.65 -51.62 -16.11
CA ALA A 819 -8.48 -52.47 -16.97
C ALA A 819 -8.11 -52.37 -18.47
N ARG A 820 -7.59 -51.23 -18.96
CA ARG A 820 -7.02 -51.10 -20.30
C ARG A 820 -5.68 -51.81 -20.41
N ALA A 821 -4.77 -51.59 -19.46
CA ALA A 821 -3.45 -52.27 -19.43
C ALA A 821 -3.61 -53.80 -19.39
N ALA A 822 -4.46 -54.32 -18.52
CA ALA A 822 -4.77 -55.75 -18.45
C ALA A 822 -5.34 -56.32 -19.77
N ARG A 823 -6.13 -55.54 -20.51
CA ARG A 823 -6.62 -55.94 -21.84
C ARG A 823 -5.53 -55.93 -22.92
N MET A 824 -4.56 -55.02 -22.87
CA MET A 824 -3.41 -55.04 -23.79
C MET A 824 -2.53 -56.27 -23.54
N VAL A 825 -2.13 -56.51 -22.28
CA VAL A 825 -1.33 -57.68 -21.89
C VAL A 825 -2.03 -59.00 -22.26
N ALA A 826 -3.33 -59.12 -21.98
CA ALA A 826 -4.11 -60.31 -22.37
C ALA A 826 -4.15 -60.52 -23.90
N ARG A 827 -4.18 -59.45 -24.70
CA ARG A 827 -4.16 -59.54 -26.17
C ARG A 827 -2.82 -60.06 -26.68
N GLN A 828 -1.71 -59.60 -26.10
CA GLN A 828 -0.33 -59.97 -26.44
C GLN A 828 0.02 -61.42 -26.04
N ILE A 829 -0.49 -61.89 -24.90
CA ILE A 829 -0.40 -63.31 -24.49
C ILE A 829 -1.27 -64.21 -25.39
N GLY A 830 -2.45 -63.73 -25.78
CA GLY A 830 -3.36 -64.45 -26.68
C GLY A 830 -2.76 -64.74 -28.05
N THR A 831 -2.15 -63.73 -28.70
CA THR A 831 -1.49 -63.89 -30.01
C THR A 831 -0.33 -64.89 -29.97
N THR A 832 0.41 -64.94 -28.87
CA THR A 832 1.54 -65.87 -28.68
C THR A 832 1.04 -67.31 -28.50
N SER A 833 0.00 -67.50 -27.69
CA SER A 833 -0.64 -68.80 -27.48
C SER A 833 -1.25 -69.38 -28.77
N GLN A 834 -1.77 -68.53 -29.65
CA GLN A 834 -2.39 -68.96 -30.90
C GLN A 834 -1.37 -69.38 -31.97
N ARG A 835 -0.15 -68.79 -31.97
CA ARG A 835 0.95 -69.20 -32.86
C ARG A 835 1.61 -70.51 -32.46
N MET A 836 1.64 -70.86 -31.16
CA MET A 836 2.18 -72.16 -30.72
C MET A 836 1.25 -73.34 -31.07
N ARG A 837 -0.06 -73.13 -31.13
CA ARG A 837 -1.06 -74.19 -31.45
C ARG A 837 -1.25 -74.48 -32.94
N THR A 838 -0.49 -73.83 -33.82
CA THR A 838 -0.41 -74.11 -35.27
C THR A 838 0.98 -74.60 -35.69
N ALA A 839 1.81 -74.99 -34.72
CA ALA A 839 3.17 -75.51 -34.90
C ALA A 839 3.42 -76.84 -34.15
N GLN A 840 2.35 -77.62 -33.92
CA GLN A 840 2.36 -79.01 -33.44
C GLN A 840 1.42 -79.85 -34.30
#